data_AF-A0A951D721-F1
#
_entry.id   AF-A0A951D721-F1
#
_cell.length_a   1.000
_cell.length_b   1.000
_cell.length_c   1.000
_cell.angle_alpha   90.00
_cell.angle_beta   90.00
_cell.angle_gamma   90.00
#
_symmetry.space_group_name_H-M   'P 1'
#
loop_
_entity.id
_entity.type
_entity.pdbx_description
1 polymer ?
#
loop_
_entity_poly.entity_id
_entity_poly.type
_entity_poly.pdbx_seq_one_letter_code
_entity_poly.pdbx_strand_id
1 'polypeptide(L)'
;MVVGDDAQCLLEGTLVTMADGSERPIEEVRAGDLVLSGYGGGCFDGARVERTHRSYAVDGVAIRTVSGRAVVSTAEHTHFAGRVGDNCRYATDISHPPSAAPPLGVLTRTASLGAHAQALPFTLAADVRPGMSLFDYCGNHDIVESVERVGLERPVYDLDVENTHNFVANGVVTHNSIYGFRGAEIRNILEFEDDFPDAHVVKLEQNYRSTQTILDAANAVIRNNRGQKPKSLWTDVGRGDLIKVRELEDEHAEARFVTGEIMRLVDEGVSRSELAVFYRTNAQSRVLEDTLVRTDIAYQVIGGTKFYERAEIKDAIAYLNVLVNPQDVGAFTRIVNSPRRGIGTTSVSRVLAFANTMGISVWDAAAEPERVPGLGAPAIRALRRFMATMLLLRERVQSGATIATLLKDTLRETGYREALEAERTIEAQGRLENLDELINVAAEYDMTDAESHSLPEFLQQIALIADADVRTDDEGLVTLMTLHNAKGLEYPIVFMIGCEEGVFPHSRAMDEGSLEEERRLCYVGITRAERDLYMTYARTRNVFGSRTFGAPSRFIAEIPAELTDREEQQRGRFGGIRARMTSWDSGHSAADGASWGGGPPDPPIAFRLGEDVVHPTFGEGVVTGLEPGGIVVIRFSQDRSERKLVADLAPITRR
;
A
#
# COMPACT_ATOMS: atom_id res chain seq x y z
N MET A 1 9.97 -19.78 7.92
CA MET A 1 9.13 -18.74 7.30
C MET A 1 9.88 -18.30 6.06
N VAL A 2 9.49 -18.81 4.89
CA VAL A 2 10.24 -18.60 3.64
C VAL A 2 10.04 -17.17 3.19
N VAL A 3 11.16 -16.47 2.99
CA VAL A 3 11.29 -15.10 2.47
C VAL A 3 11.03 -15.15 0.97
N GLY A 4 10.32 -14.16 0.43
CA GLY A 4 10.08 -14.06 -0.99
C GLY A 4 10.91 -12.97 -1.61
N ASP A 5 11.95 -13.38 -2.34
CA ASP A 5 12.80 -12.53 -3.15
C ASP A 5 12.18 -12.28 -4.54
N ASP A 6 12.55 -11.16 -5.16
CA ASP A 6 12.19 -10.72 -6.52
C ASP A 6 12.79 -11.59 -7.65
N ALA A 7 13.00 -12.89 -7.40
CA ALA A 7 13.93 -13.74 -8.15
C ALA A 7 13.35 -15.12 -8.51
N GLN A 8 12.12 -15.24 -9.03
CA GLN A 8 11.65 -16.45 -9.72
C GLN A 8 11.66 -16.20 -11.23
N CYS A 9 12.79 -16.50 -11.89
CA CYS A 9 12.95 -16.21 -13.31
C CYS A 9 13.76 -17.31 -14.03
N LEU A 10 13.50 -17.48 -15.33
CA LEU A 10 14.22 -18.37 -16.23
C LEU A 10 15.20 -17.59 -17.11
N LEU A 11 16.33 -18.19 -17.48
CA LEU A 11 17.35 -17.54 -18.29
C LEU A 11 16.86 -17.24 -19.72
N GLU A 12 17.30 -16.10 -20.29
CA GLU A 12 17.12 -15.76 -21.70
C GLU A 12 17.50 -16.93 -22.65
N GLY A 13 16.65 -17.17 -23.66
CA GLY A 13 16.76 -18.28 -24.59
C GLY A 13 16.11 -19.59 -24.11
N THR A 14 15.46 -19.60 -22.94
CA THR A 14 14.62 -20.73 -22.51
C THR A 14 13.44 -20.86 -23.46
N LEU A 15 13.22 -22.05 -24.04
CA LEU A 15 12.13 -22.31 -24.98
C LEU A 15 10.84 -22.60 -24.21
N VAL A 16 9.83 -21.75 -24.42
CA VAL A 16 8.48 -21.91 -23.87
C VAL A 16 7.62 -22.61 -24.92
N THR A 17 6.95 -23.69 -24.52
CA THR A 17 5.99 -24.37 -25.40
C THR A 17 4.69 -23.57 -25.42
N MET A 18 4.26 -23.18 -26.61
CA MET A 18 3.02 -22.45 -26.86
C MET A 18 1.83 -23.41 -26.93
N ALA A 19 0.60 -22.90 -26.78
CA ALA A 19 -0.61 -23.71 -26.82
C ALA A 19 -0.84 -24.46 -28.15
N ASP A 20 -0.27 -23.94 -29.25
CA ASP A 20 -0.30 -24.57 -30.58
C ASP A 20 0.80 -25.63 -30.78
N GLY A 21 1.61 -25.91 -29.76
CA GLY A 21 2.72 -26.84 -29.78
C GLY A 21 4.01 -26.30 -30.39
N SER A 22 4.03 -25.04 -30.85
CA SER A 22 5.28 -24.37 -31.24
C SER A 22 6.12 -24.03 -30.02
N GLU A 23 7.44 -23.87 -30.20
CA GLU A 23 8.33 -23.41 -29.16
C GLU A 23 8.82 -22.00 -29.48
N ARG A 24 8.84 -21.13 -28.46
CA ARG A 24 9.31 -19.75 -28.59
C ARG A 24 10.29 -19.41 -27.47
N PRO A 25 11.39 -18.70 -27.74
CA PRO A 25 12.24 -18.16 -26.67
C PRO A 25 11.42 -17.30 -25.70
N ILE A 26 11.69 -17.42 -24.40
CA ILE A 26 10.93 -16.74 -23.35
C ILE A 26 10.89 -15.22 -23.50
N GLU A 27 11.98 -14.63 -24.03
CA GLU A 27 12.11 -13.20 -24.33
C GLU A 27 11.23 -12.73 -25.49
N GLU A 28 10.64 -13.64 -26.26
CA GLU A 28 9.72 -13.37 -27.37
C GLU A 28 8.25 -13.66 -27.01
N VAL A 29 7.97 -14.26 -25.86
CA VAL A 29 6.61 -14.43 -25.33
C VAL A 29 6.08 -13.08 -24.86
N ARG A 30 4.81 -12.76 -25.17
CA ARG A 30 4.18 -11.47 -24.86
C ARG A 30 2.87 -11.67 -24.08
N ALA A 31 2.48 -10.65 -23.32
CA ALA A 31 1.15 -10.63 -22.71
C ALA A 31 0.07 -10.78 -23.79
N GLY A 32 -0.87 -11.69 -23.56
CA GLY A 32 -1.92 -12.10 -24.50
C GLY A 32 -1.61 -13.36 -25.30
N ASP A 33 -0.35 -13.82 -25.35
CA ASP A 33 0.00 -15.10 -25.97
C ASP A 33 -0.59 -16.28 -25.16
N LEU A 34 -0.85 -17.40 -25.83
CA LEU A 34 -1.31 -18.64 -25.20
C LEU A 34 -0.12 -19.61 -25.07
N VAL A 35 0.28 -19.91 -23.83
CA VAL A 35 1.34 -20.88 -23.52
C VAL A 35 0.71 -22.21 -23.09
N LEU A 36 1.43 -23.30 -23.34
CA LEU A 36 0.99 -24.62 -22.90
C LEU A 36 1.16 -24.71 -21.38
N SER A 37 0.05 -24.89 -20.68
CA SER A 37 -0.01 -24.96 -19.22
C SER A 37 -0.66 -26.26 -18.77
N GLY A 38 -0.22 -26.77 -17.63
CA GLY A 38 -0.78 -27.95 -16.99
C GLY A 38 -1.96 -27.59 -16.11
N TYR A 39 -3.13 -28.16 -16.42
CA TYR A 39 -4.37 -28.01 -15.64
C TYR A 39 -4.62 -29.16 -14.65
N GLY A 40 -3.65 -30.07 -14.54
CA GLY A 40 -3.75 -31.28 -13.72
C GLY A 40 -4.37 -32.47 -14.48
N GLY A 41 -4.28 -33.67 -13.92
CA GLY A 41 -4.79 -34.90 -14.53
C GLY A 41 -4.06 -35.35 -15.81
N GLY A 42 -2.92 -34.73 -16.12
CA GLY A 42 -2.21 -34.93 -17.39
C GLY A 42 -2.77 -34.11 -18.55
N CYS A 43 -3.74 -33.23 -18.27
CA CYS A 43 -4.29 -32.31 -19.25
C CYS A 43 -3.39 -31.08 -19.37
N PHE A 44 -2.98 -30.80 -20.60
CA PHE A 44 -2.34 -29.55 -20.98
C PHE A 44 -3.26 -28.81 -21.93
N ASP A 45 -3.42 -27.50 -21.72
CA ASP A 45 -4.19 -26.63 -22.59
C ASP A 45 -3.55 -25.24 -22.63
N GLY A 46 -4.04 -24.38 -23.52
CA GLY A 46 -3.56 -23.01 -23.65
C GLY A 46 -4.02 -22.12 -22.51
N ALA A 47 -3.06 -21.58 -21.76
CA ALA A 47 -3.30 -20.53 -20.77
C ALA A 47 -2.74 -19.19 -21.26
N ARG A 48 -3.45 -18.11 -20.97
CA ARG A 48 -3.04 -16.76 -21.40
C ARG A 48 -1.89 -16.26 -20.53
N VAL A 49 -0.86 -15.72 -21.16
CA VAL A 49 0.15 -14.93 -20.46
C VAL A 49 -0.45 -13.57 -20.13
N GLU A 50 -0.61 -13.27 -18.85
CA GLU A 50 -1.12 -11.98 -18.40
C GLU A 50 -0.03 -10.91 -18.45
N ARG A 51 1.17 -11.26 -18.01
CA ARG A 51 2.31 -10.33 -17.90
C ARG A 51 3.63 -11.04 -18.17
N THR A 52 4.59 -10.27 -18.65
CA THR A 52 5.96 -10.71 -18.88
C THR A 52 6.89 -9.76 -18.13
N HIS A 53 7.81 -10.28 -17.32
CA HIS A 53 8.78 -9.49 -16.58
C HIS A 53 10.21 -9.84 -17.03
N ARG A 54 11.10 -8.85 -17.04
CA ARG A 54 12.52 -9.00 -17.39
C ARG A 54 13.36 -8.36 -16.30
N SER A 55 14.28 -9.13 -15.73
CA SER A 55 15.22 -8.68 -14.70
C SER A 55 16.62 -9.22 -14.98
N TYR A 56 17.56 -8.94 -14.08
CA TYR A 56 18.93 -9.45 -14.12
C TYR A 56 19.23 -10.13 -12.79
N ALA A 57 19.86 -11.29 -12.87
CA ALA A 57 20.38 -12.02 -11.72
C ALA A 57 21.85 -12.38 -12.01
N VAL A 58 22.67 -12.51 -10.98
CA VAL A 58 24.10 -12.84 -11.11
C VAL A 58 24.37 -14.34 -10.95
N ASP A 59 23.52 -15.05 -10.21
CA ASP A 59 23.66 -16.46 -9.90
C ASP A 59 22.35 -17.22 -10.23
N GLY A 60 22.49 -18.46 -10.67
CA GLY A 60 21.40 -19.34 -11.03
C GLY A 60 21.70 -20.82 -10.75
N VAL A 61 20.71 -21.65 -11.01
CA VAL A 61 20.76 -23.10 -10.89
C VAL A 61 20.41 -23.71 -12.25
N ALA A 62 21.33 -24.52 -12.77
CA ALA A 62 21.11 -25.33 -13.96
C ALA A 62 20.71 -26.73 -13.52
N ILE A 63 19.52 -27.16 -13.93
CA ILE A 63 18.99 -28.50 -13.68
C ILE A 63 19.01 -29.27 -14.99
N ARG A 64 19.64 -30.45 -15.02
CA ARG A 64 19.65 -31.36 -16.16
C ARG A 64 18.97 -32.67 -15.80
N THR A 65 18.23 -33.21 -16.75
CA THR A 65 17.50 -34.47 -16.63
C THR A 65 18.12 -35.56 -17.50
N VAL A 66 17.83 -36.82 -17.18
CA VAL A 66 18.36 -38.01 -17.88
C VAL A 66 17.94 -38.05 -19.35
N SER A 67 16.77 -37.52 -19.71
CA SER A 67 16.36 -37.43 -21.12
C SER A 67 17.11 -36.33 -21.91
N GLY A 68 17.93 -35.53 -21.23
CA GLY A 68 18.71 -34.44 -21.84
C GLY A 68 18.05 -33.07 -21.77
N ARG A 69 16.87 -32.93 -21.13
CA ARG A 69 16.26 -31.60 -20.90
C ARG A 69 17.07 -30.82 -19.87
N ALA A 70 17.24 -29.53 -20.11
CA ALA A 70 17.97 -28.64 -19.22
C ALA A 70 17.21 -27.33 -19.03
N VAL A 71 17.03 -26.91 -17.78
CA VAL A 71 16.44 -25.61 -17.44
C VAL A 71 17.41 -24.85 -16.54
N VAL A 72 17.58 -23.56 -16.82
CA VAL A 72 18.42 -22.67 -16.02
C VAL A 72 17.54 -21.56 -15.48
N SER A 73 17.52 -21.46 -14.16
CA SER A 73 16.67 -20.53 -13.44
C SER A 73 17.44 -19.83 -12.33
N THR A 74 16.86 -18.79 -11.75
CA THR A 74 17.30 -18.29 -10.44
C THR A 74 17.13 -19.36 -9.36
N ALA A 75 17.84 -19.22 -8.23
CA ALA A 75 17.81 -20.17 -7.12
C ALA A 75 16.41 -20.36 -6.50
N GLU A 76 15.63 -19.28 -6.44
CA GLU A 76 14.28 -19.25 -5.85
C GLU A 76 13.18 -19.65 -6.83
N HIS A 77 13.52 -19.93 -8.10
CA HIS A 77 12.53 -20.37 -9.08
C HIS A 77 11.93 -21.72 -8.69
N THR A 78 10.61 -21.86 -8.77
CA THR A 78 9.93 -23.06 -8.30
C THR A 78 9.72 -24.07 -9.45
N HIS A 79 10.07 -25.33 -9.20
CA HIS A 79 9.81 -26.44 -10.11
C HIS A 79 8.93 -27.49 -9.44
N PHE A 80 8.20 -28.27 -10.23
CA PHE A 80 7.49 -29.44 -9.73
C PHE A 80 8.46 -30.62 -9.60
N ALA A 81 9.18 -30.73 -8.48
CA ALA A 81 10.26 -31.70 -8.32
C ALA A 81 10.17 -32.49 -7.02
N GLY A 82 10.34 -33.82 -7.05
CA GLY A 82 10.35 -34.66 -5.85
C GLY A 82 10.73 -36.12 -6.12
N ARG A 83 10.93 -36.95 -5.09
CA ARG A 83 11.26 -38.38 -5.29
C ARG A 83 9.99 -39.21 -5.46
N VAL A 84 9.87 -39.94 -6.57
CA VAL A 84 8.78 -40.90 -6.81
C VAL A 84 9.17 -42.27 -6.24
N GLY A 85 8.25 -42.94 -5.55
CA GLY A 85 8.40 -44.29 -5.01
C GLY A 85 7.12 -45.11 -5.12
N ASP A 86 7.25 -46.45 -5.06
CA ASP A 86 6.24 -47.49 -5.40
C ASP A 86 4.94 -47.54 -4.55
N ASN A 87 4.49 -46.44 -3.92
CA ASN A 87 3.25 -46.45 -3.11
C ASN A 87 2.44 -45.14 -3.12
N CYS A 88 2.51 -44.33 -4.19
CA CYS A 88 1.62 -43.16 -4.32
C CYS A 88 0.26 -43.57 -4.92
N ARG A 89 -0.76 -43.76 -4.08
CA ARG A 89 -2.18 -43.71 -4.47
C ARG A 89 -2.86 -42.58 -3.70
N TYR A 90 -3.20 -41.47 -4.35
CA TYR A 90 -4.36 -40.66 -3.97
C TYR A 90 -4.96 -39.98 -5.21
N ALA A 91 -6.26 -40.18 -5.39
CA ALA A 91 -7.13 -39.44 -6.27
C ALA A 91 -8.39 -39.11 -5.46
N THR A 92 -8.94 -37.91 -5.63
CA THR A 92 -10.32 -37.62 -5.20
C THR A 92 -11.01 -36.75 -6.24
N ASP A 93 -11.94 -37.38 -6.96
CA ASP A 93 -13.02 -36.71 -7.70
C ASP A 93 -14.23 -36.50 -6.76
N ILE A 94 -15.01 -35.47 -7.05
CA ILE A 94 -16.02 -34.86 -6.19
C ILE A 94 -17.41 -35.47 -6.49
N SER A 95 -17.98 -36.26 -5.57
CA SER A 95 -19.43 -36.43 -5.38
C SER A 95 -19.78 -37.23 -4.09
N HIS A 96 -20.74 -36.72 -3.30
CA HIS A 96 -21.20 -37.18 -1.95
C HIS A 96 -21.98 -38.54 -1.94
N PRO A 97 -22.48 -39.08 -0.78
CA PRO A 97 -21.88 -39.74 0.41
C PRO A 97 -22.51 -41.17 0.63
N PRO A 98 -22.51 -41.82 1.83
CA PRO A 98 -21.47 -42.15 2.80
C PRO A 98 -21.23 -43.68 2.89
N SER A 99 -19.99 -44.17 2.89
CA SER A 99 -19.60 -45.32 3.74
C SER A 99 -18.12 -45.64 3.57
N ALA A 100 -17.45 -45.81 4.72
CA ALA A 100 -16.08 -46.30 4.89
C ALA A 100 -14.97 -45.39 4.35
N ALA A 101 -14.31 -44.70 5.29
CA ALA A 101 -13.13 -43.88 5.06
C ALA A 101 -11.88 -44.75 4.73
N PRO A 102 -11.09 -44.41 3.70
CA PRO A 102 -9.70 -44.82 3.58
C PRO A 102 -8.76 -43.76 4.21
N PRO A 103 -7.48 -44.12 4.51
CA PRO A 103 -6.59 -43.34 5.36
C PRO A 103 -5.95 -42.16 4.64
N LEU A 104 -5.50 -41.19 5.45
CA LEU A 104 -5.04 -39.86 5.07
C LEU A 104 -3.56 -39.83 4.67
N GLY A 105 -3.22 -38.87 3.79
CA GLY A 105 -1.86 -38.56 3.37
C GLY A 105 -1.58 -37.07 3.42
N VAL A 106 -0.42 -36.73 4.00
CA VAL A 106 0.39 -35.51 3.86
C VAL A 106 0.10 -34.73 2.57
N LEU A 107 -0.65 -33.63 2.66
CA LEU A 107 -0.88 -32.69 1.55
C LEU A 107 0.36 -31.80 1.40
N THR A 108 1.38 -32.39 0.79
CA THR A 108 2.37 -31.60 0.07
C THR A 108 1.58 -30.92 -1.06
N ARG A 109 1.70 -29.59 -1.24
CA ARG A 109 1.16 -28.97 -2.46
C ARG A 109 1.82 -29.71 -3.61
N THR A 110 1.04 -30.53 -4.29
CA THR A 110 1.52 -31.42 -5.32
C THR A 110 0.72 -31.11 -6.58
N ALA A 111 1.41 -30.92 -7.69
CA ALA A 111 0.73 -30.98 -8.97
C ALA A 111 0.59 -32.45 -9.34
N SER A 112 -0.64 -32.87 -9.68
CA SER A 112 -0.86 -34.17 -10.31
C SER A 112 -0.90 -33.97 -11.82
N LEU A 113 0.20 -34.27 -12.51
CA LEU A 113 0.30 -34.19 -13.97
C LEU A 113 0.59 -35.60 -14.50
N GLY A 114 -0.35 -36.18 -15.25
CA GLY A 114 -0.22 -37.49 -15.88
C GLY A 114 -1.39 -38.44 -15.65
N ALA A 115 -1.50 -39.47 -16.49
CA ALA A 115 -2.56 -40.48 -16.47
C ALA A 115 -2.58 -41.37 -15.21
N HIS A 116 -1.57 -41.26 -14.33
CA HIS A 116 -1.37 -42.15 -13.19
C HIS A 116 -1.43 -41.48 -11.80
N ALA A 117 -1.97 -40.25 -11.69
CA ALA A 117 -2.21 -39.58 -10.39
C ALA A 117 -0.98 -39.59 -9.44
N GLN A 118 0.22 -39.39 -10.00
CA GLN A 118 1.43 -39.16 -9.22
C GLN A 118 1.66 -37.66 -9.08
N ALA A 119 1.91 -37.24 -7.86
CA ALA A 119 1.87 -35.84 -7.48
C ALA A 119 3.29 -35.40 -7.07
N LEU A 120 3.87 -34.40 -7.76
CA LEU A 120 5.20 -33.87 -7.42
C LEU A 120 5.05 -32.56 -6.65
N PRO A 121 5.85 -32.36 -5.58
CA PRO A 121 5.78 -31.15 -4.80
C PRO A 121 6.42 -29.96 -5.50
N PHE A 122 6.01 -28.76 -5.10
CA PHE A 122 6.72 -27.52 -5.45
C PHE A 122 8.05 -27.46 -4.69
N THR A 123 9.14 -27.36 -5.43
CA THR A 123 10.52 -27.37 -4.90
C THR A 123 11.31 -26.24 -5.55
N LEU A 124 11.98 -25.42 -4.73
CA LEU A 124 12.86 -24.36 -5.22
C LEU A 124 14.02 -24.97 -6.02
N ALA A 125 14.49 -24.29 -7.06
CA ALA A 125 15.61 -24.75 -7.87
C ALA A 125 16.85 -25.03 -7.01
N ALA A 126 17.10 -24.19 -6.00
CA ALA A 126 18.17 -24.38 -5.01
C ALA A 126 18.05 -25.66 -4.17
N ASP A 127 16.86 -26.25 -4.07
CA ASP A 127 16.55 -27.45 -3.29
C ASP A 127 16.35 -28.70 -4.14
N VAL A 128 16.30 -28.56 -5.47
CA VAL A 128 16.33 -29.70 -6.37
C VAL A 128 17.66 -30.46 -6.20
N ARG A 129 17.59 -31.80 -6.19
CA ARG A 129 18.75 -32.68 -6.04
C ARG A 129 18.74 -33.77 -7.13
N PRO A 130 19.91 -34.27 -7.56
CA PRO A 130 20.00 -35.46 -8.39
C PRO A 130 19.18 -36.62 -7.82
N GLY A 131 18.49 -37.35 -8.70
CA GLY A 131 17.58 -38.44 -8.37
C GLY A 131 16.16 -38.02 -7.97
N MET A 132 15.84 -36.72 -7.94
CA MET A 132 14.45 -36.25 -7.94
C MET A 132 13.85 -36.37 -9.34
N SER A 133 12.52 -36.38 -9.44
CA SER A 133 11.75 -36.40 -10.68
C SER A 133 11.13 -35.02 -10.93
N LEU A 134 11.04 -34.59 -12.19
CA LEU A 134 10.38 -33.39 -12.69
C LEU A 134 9.25 -33.76 -13.66
N PHE A 135 8.17 -32.99 -13.75
CA PHE A 135 7.16 -33.21 -14.80
C PHE A 135 7.64 -32.76 -16.17
N ASP A 136 7.35 -33.57 -17.18
CA ASP A 136 7.46 -33.17 -18.58
C ASP A 136 6.10 -32.78 -19.18
N TYR A 137 6.15 -32.15 -20.35
CA TYR A 137 4.97 -31.67 -21.08
C TYR A 137 4.05 -32.79 -21.61
N CYS A 138 4.49 -34.05 -21.55
CA CYS A 138 3.67 -35.21 -21.90
C CYS A 138 2.90 -35.76 -20.69
N GLY A 139 3.03 -35.12 -19.52
CA GLY A 139 2.45 -35.61 -18.27
C GLY A 139 3.19 -36.83 -17.72
N ASN A 140 4.43 -37.08 -18.15
CA ASN A 140 5.32 -38.06 -17.54
C ASN A 140 6.30 -37.36 -16.60
N HIS A 141 7.19 -38.14 -15.99
CA HIS A 141 8.27 -37.61 -15.17
C HIS A 141 9.64 -37.93 -15.76
N ASP A 142 10.58 -37.05 -15.51
CA ASP A 142 11.98 -37.20 -15.90
C ASP A 142 12.89 -37.07 -14.69
N ILE A 143 13.97 -37.83 -14.65
CA ILE A 143 14.84 -37.90 -13.49
C ILE A 143 15.90 -36.81 -13.62
N VAL A 144 16.08 -36.01 -12.57
CA VAL A 144 17.17 -35.05 -12.43
C VAL A 144 18.50 -35.80 -12.35
N GLU A 145 19.34 -35.62 -13.35
CA GLU A 145 20.69 -36.20 -13.44
C GLU A 145 21.70 -35.34 -12.68
N SER A 146 21.67 -34.02 -12.90
CA SER A 146 22.60 -33.09 -12.25
C SER A 146 21.95 -31.75 -11.93
N VAL A 147 22.49 -31.09 -10.90
CA VAL A 147 22.11 -29.74 -10.47
C VAL A 147 23.38 -28.97 -10.19
N GLU A 148 23.59 -27.85 -10.89
CA GLU A 148 24.81 -27.05 -10.82
C GLU A 148 24.48 -25.59 -10.55
N ARG A 149 25.25 -24.92 -9.69
CA ARG A 149 25.19 -23.46 -9.56
C ARG A 149 25.98 -22.83 -10.70
N VAL A 150 25.37 -21.87 -11.39
CA VAL A 150 25.93 -21.22 -12.58
C VAL A 150 25.84 -19.70 -12.44
N GLY A 151 26.83 -18.98 -12.96
CA GLY A 151 26.74 -17.53 -13.11
C GLY A 151 25.82 -17.19 -14.28
N LEU A 152 25.00 -16.14 -14.12
CA LEU A 152 24.08 -15.67 -15.14
C LEU A 152 24.60 -14.35 -15.74
N GLU A 153 24.97 -14.39 -17.01
CA GLU A 153 25.47 -13.21 -17.75
C GLU A 153 24.40 -12.57 -18.65
N ARG A 154 23.23 -13.21 -18.73
CA ARG A 154 22.10 -12.81 -19.56
C ARG A 154 20.88 -12.50 -18.70
N PRO A 155 19.96 -11.64 -19.16
CA PRO A 155 18.72 -11.34 -18.44
C PRO A 155 17.94 -12.62 -18.12
N VAL A 156 17.10 -12.53 -17.10
CA VAL A 156 16.14 -13.57 -16.76
C VAL A 156 14.73 -13.03 -16.95
N TYR A 157 13.82 -13.92 -17.30
CA TYR A 157 12.45 -13.61 -17.65
C TYR A 157 11.48 -14.39 -16.78
N ASP A 158 10.35 -13.76 -16.51
CA ASP A 158 9.26 -14.37 -15.78
C ASP A 158 7.93 -14.16 -16.52
N LEU A 159 7.07 -15.17 -16.49
CA LEU A 159 5.76 -15.18 -17.13
C LEU A 159 4.69 -15.36 -16.07
N ASP A 160 3.74 -14.44 -16.04
CA ASP A 160 2.51 -14.57 -15.25
C ASP A 160 1.45 -15.22 -16.14
N VAL A 161 1.02 -16.44 -15.79
CA VAL A 161 0.13 -17.26 -16.61
C VAL A 161 -1.22 -17.42 -15.89
N GLU A 162 -2.28 -17.00 -16.58
CA GLU A 162 -3.65 -16.92 -16.06
C GLU A 162 -4.09 -18.25 -15.42
N ASN A 163 -4.66 -18.17 -14.20
CA ASN A 163 -5.26 -19.25 -13.40
C ASN A 163 -4.34 -20.38 -12.94
N THR A 164 -3.27 -20.67 -13.68
CA THR A 164 -2.47 -21.89 -13.54
C THR A 164 -1.07 -21.61 -12.98
N HIS A 165 -0.55 -20.40 -13.20
CA HIS A 165 0.78 -19.94 -12.81
C HIS A 165 1.90 -20.96 -13.13
N ASN A 166 1.70 -21.78 -14.16
CA ASN A 166 2.67 -22.75 -14.64
C ASN A 166 2.68 -22.78 -16.16
N PHE A 167 3.80 -23.21 -16.72
CA PHE A 167 3.99 -23.36 -18.16
C PHE A 167 5.12 -24.35 -18.44
N VAL A 168 5.23 -24.77 -19.69
CA VAL A 168 6.30 -25.67 -20.13
C VAL A 168 7.51 -24.85 -20.61
N ALA A 169 8.65 -25.09 -19.97
CA ALA A 169 9.94 -24.48 -20.28
C ALA A 169 11.00 -25.56 -20.55
N ASN A 170 11.61 -25.55 -21.74
CA ASN A 170 12.53 -26.58 -22.23
C ASN A 170 11.98 -28.02 -22.02
N GLY A 171 10.68 -28.19 -22.25
CA GLY A 171 9.97 -29.45 -22.08
C GLY A 171 9.73 -29.90 -20.63
N VAL A 172 10.06 -29.07 -19.64
CA VAL A 172 9.81 -29.28 -18.22
C VAL A 172 8.69 -28.35 -17.75
N VAL A 173 7.74 -28.88 -16.98
CA VAL A 173 6.70 -28.04 -16.37
C VAL A 173 7.30 -27.29 -15.19
N THR A 174 7.17 -25.97 -15.21
CA THR A 174 7.71 -25.08 -14.19
C THR A 174 6.62 -24.18 -13.63
N HIS A 175 6.79 -23.67 -12.41
CA HIS A 175 5.77 -22.88 -11.72
C HIS A 175 6.31 -21.52 -11.31
N ASN A 176 5.45 -20.51 -11.37
CA ASN A 176 5.73 -19.17 -10.91
C ASN A 176 4.91 -18.85 -9.64
N SER A 177 5.55 -18.44 -8.56
CA SER A 177 4.88 -18.12 -7.31
C SER A 177 4.44 -16.66 -7.26
N ILE A 178 3.18 -16.42 -6.93
CA ILE A 178 2.63 -15.09 -6.63
C ILE A 178 2.24 -15.02 -5.12
N TYR A 179 2.58 -13.92 -4.41
CA TYR A 179 2.48 -13.77 -2.94
C TYR A 179 1.23 -13.05 -2.42
N GLY A 180 0.52 -13.63 -1.45
CA GLY A 180 -0.26 -12.94 -0.39
C GLY A 180 -1.45 -12.10 -0.83
N PHE A 181 -1.21 -10.85 -1.18
CA PHE A 181 -2.16 -10.02 -1.94
C PHE A 181 -2.27 -10.49 -3.42
N ARG A 182 -1.50 -11.55 -3.72
CA ARG A 182 -1.25 -12.27 -4.96
C ARG A 182 -1.21 -13.81 -4.67
N GLY A 183 -1.86 -14.33 -3.61
CA GLY A 183 -2.10 -15.79 -3.47
C GLY A 183 -1.52 -16.57 -2.26
N ALA A 184 -1.09 -15.91 -1.18
CA ALA A 184 -0.73 -16.61 0.06
C ALA A 184 -2.02 -16.82 0.85
N GLU A 185 -2.55 -18.04 0.78
CA GLU A 185 -3.77 -18.38 1.49
C GLU A 185 -3.48 -18.74 2.94
N ILE A 186 -4.19 -18.07 3.85
CA ILE A 186 -4.20 -18.44 5.27
C ILE A 186 -4.67 -19.88 5.49
N ARG A 187 -5.47 -20.41 4.56
CA ARG A 187 -5.93 -21.81 4.58
C ARG A 187 -4.78 -22.80 4.71
N ASN A 188 -3.66 -22.55 4.03
CA ASN A 188 -2.48 -23.43 4.08
C ASN A 188 -2.02 -23.74 5.52
N ILE A 189 -2.09 -22.78 6.46
CA ILE A 189 -1.73 -23.03 7.86
C ILE A 189 -2.90 -23.55 8.69
N LEU A 190 -4.13 -23.15 8.36
CA LEU A 190 -5.34 -23.61 9.07
C LEU A 190 -5.60 -25.10 8.81
N GLU A 191 -5.44 -25.52 7.57
CA GLU A 191 -5.68 -26.87 7.05
C GLU A 191 -4.44 -27.77 7.21
N PHE A 192 -3.32 -27.25 7.74
CA PHE A 192 -2.09 -28.03 7.92
C PHE A 192 -2.27 -29.33 8.73
N GLU A 193 -3.14 -29.30 9.75
CA GLU A 193 -3.46 -30.49 10.56
C GLU A 193 -4.37 -31.49 9.81
N ASP A 194 -5.16 -31.01 8.83
CA ASP A 194 -5.99 -31.86 7.96
C ASP A 194 -5.13 -32.50 6.87
N ASP A 195 -4.19 -31.72 6.33
CA ASP A 195 -3.23 -32.10 5.32
C ASP A 195 -2.20 -33.10 5.86
N PHE A 196 -1.71 -32.91 7.08
CA PHE A 196 -0.70 -33.75 7.73
C PHE A 196 -1.22 -34.23 9.09
N PRO A 197 -2.03 -35.30 9.15
CA PRO A 197 -2.67 -35.73 10.41
C PRO A 197 -1.69 -36.20 11.49
N ASP A 198 -0.51 -36.66 11.09
CA ASP A 198 0.57 -37.05 12.00
C ASP A 198 1.45 -35.85 12.42
N ALA A 199 1.11 -34.63 11.99
CA ALA A 199 1.89 -33.45 12.32
C ALA A 199 1.86 -33.16 13.83
N HIS A 200 3.03 -32.98 14.40
CA HIS A 200 3.14 -32.51 15.77
C HIS A 200 3.03 -30.97 15.80
N VAL A 201 1.92 -30.48 16.34
CA VAL A 201 1.69 -29.03 16.48
C VAL A 201 2.29 -28.53 17.79
N VAL A 202 3.33 -27.71 17.66
CA VAL A 202 3.91 -26.96 18.78
C VAL A 202 3.46 -25.50 18.68
N LYS A 203 2.77 -25.01 19.70
CA LYS A 203 2.39 -23.60 19.81
C LYS A 203 3.43 -22.86 20.62
N LEU A 204 4.07 -21.86 20.02
CA LEU A 204 4.99 -20.95 20.70
C LEU A 204 4.17 -19.77 21.22
N GLU A 205 3.74 -19.88 22.48
CA GLU A 205 2.84 -18.90 23.13
C GLU A 205 3.58 -17.92 24.04
N GLN A 206 4.79 -18.27 24.48
CA GLN A 206 5.62 -17.35 25.25
C GLN A 206 6.27 -16.32 24.31
N ASN A 207 5.99 -15.04 24.55
CA ASN A 207 6.61 -13.91 23.90
C ASN A 207 7.65 -13.30 24.84
N TYR A 208 8.86 -13.07 24.33
CA TYR A 208 9.99 -12.54 25.09
C TYR A 208 10.25 -11.05 24.86
N ARG A 209 9.43 -10.40 24.04
CA ARG A 209 9.63 -9.04 23.53
C ARG A 209 8.76 -8.04 24.28
N SER A 210 7.45 -8.24 24.21
CA SER A 210 6.46 -7.25 24.61
C SER A 210 6.00 -7.47 26.05
N THR A 211 5.62 -6.38 26.71
CA THR A 211 4.95 -6.43 28.03
C THR A 211 3.57 -7.09 27.95
N GLN A 212 3.07 -7.57 29.09
CA GLN A 212 1.79 -8.27 29.14
C GLN A 212 0.62 -7.38 28.69
N THR A 213 0.65 -6.08 28.99
CA THR A 213 -0.39 -5.12 28.57
C THR A 213 -0.50 -5.03 27.04
N ILE A 214 0.63 -4.99 26.33
CA ILE A 214 0.68 -4.97 24.85
C ILE A 214 0.18 -6.29 24.28
N LEU A 215 0.60 -7.43 24.84
CA LEU A 215 0.16 -8.75 24.38
C LEU A 215 -1.32 -8.98 24.60
N ASP A 216 -1.87 -8.55 25.74
CA ASP A 216 -3.30 -8.66 26.04
C ASP A 216 -4.13 -7.84 25.05
N ALA A 217 -3.68 -6.64 24.69
CA ALA A 217 -4.31 -5.82 23.67
C ALA A 217 -4.22 -6.47 22.27
N ALA A 218 -3.05 -6.97 21.87
CA ALA A 218 -2.88 -7.67 20.60
C ALA A 218 -3.77 -8.92 20.51
N ASN A 219 -3.80 -9.73 21.57
CA ASN A 219 -4.68 -10.90 21.67
C ASN A 219 -6.15 -10.47 21.60
N ALA A 220 -6.55 -9.36 22.23
CA ALA A 220 -7.91 -8.87 22.17
C ALA A 220 -8.35 -8.46 20.77
N VAL A 221 -7.51 -7.73 20.04
CA VAL A 221 -7.75 -7.36 18.65
C VAL A 221 -7.88 -8.64 17.80
N ILE A 222 -6.84 -9.47 17.74
CA ILE A 222 -6.83 -10.62 16.80
C ILE A 222 -7.92 -11.66 17.05
N ARG A 223 -8.44 -11.78 18.29
CA ARG A 223 -9.58 -12.67 18.63
C ARG A 223 -10.85 -12.38 17.82
N ASN A 224 -10.99 -11.17 17.28
CA ASN A 224 -12.14 -10.81 16.44
C ASN A 224 -12.09 -11.43 15.02
N ASN A 225 -10.97 -12.02 14.61
CA ASN A 225 -10.89 -12.79 13.35
C ASN A 225 -11.52 -14.19 13.51
N ARG A 226 -12.32 -14.60 12.51
CA ARG A 226 -12.99 -15.90 12.47
C ARG A 226 -12.07 -17.01 11.97
N GLY A 227 -11.19 -16.70 11.00
CA GLY A 227 -10.25 -17.66 10.41
C GLY A 227 -8.89 -17.70 11.12
N GLN A 228 -8.79 -18.34 12.29
CA GLN A 228 -7.50 -18.50 12.99
C GLN A 228 -7.41 -19.76 13.84
N LYS A 229 -6.19 -20.33 13.94
CA LYS A 229 -5.89 -21.31 14.99
C LYS A 229 -5.80 -20.58 16.34
N PRO A 230 -6.43 -21.11 17.40
CA PRO A 230 -6.38 -20.49 18.71
C PRO A 230 -4.96 -20.53 19.25
N LYS A 231 -4.42 -19.34 19.53
CA LYS A 231 -3.16 -19.13 20.24
C LYS A 231 -3.35 -17.91 21.15
N SER A 232 -2.78 -17.94 22.34
CA SER A 232 -2.79 -16.78 23.24
C SER A 232 -1.36 -16.48 23.65
N LEU A 233 -0.87 -15.30 23.29
CA LEU A 233 0.48 -14.90 23.70
C LEU A 233 0.52 -14.48 25.16
N TRP A 234 1.58 -14.85 25.88
CA TRP A 234 1.85 -14.42 27.25
C TRP A 234 3.34 -14.12 27.44
N THR A 235 3.72 -13.38 28.48
CA THR A 235 5.12 -13.00 28.75
C THR A 235 5.49 -13.11 30.23
N ASP A 236 6.77 -13.35 30.51
CA ASP A 236 7.38 -13.27 31.84
C ASP A 236 8.01 -11.89 32.14
N VAL A 237 8.01 -10.96 31.17
CA VAL A 237 8.53 -9.59 31.34
C VAL A 237 7.71 -8.80 32.37
N GLY A 238 6.45 -9.18 32.56
CA GLY A 238 5.53 -8.58 33.51
C GLY A 238 4.57 -7.57 32.88
N ARG A 239 3.82 -6.89 33.74
CA ARG A 239 2.83 -5.88 33.33
C ARG A 239 3.55 -4.58 32.97
N GLY A 240 3.25 -4.06 31.79
CA GLY A 240 3.76 -2.78 31.31
C GLY A 240 2.76 -1.65 31.49
N ASP A 241 3.14 -0.47 31.02
CA ASP A 241 2.28 0.71 31.01
C ASP A 241 1.05 0.52 30.12
N LEU A 242 0.01 1.31 30.38
CA LEU A 242 -1.20 1.32 29.58
C LEU A 242 -0.91 1.86 28.17
N ILE A 243 -1.65 1.34 27.18
CA ILE A 243 -1.58 1.82 25.79
C ILE A 243 -2.14 3.23 25.74
N LYS A 244 -1.32 4.19 25.32
CA LYS A 244 -1.69 5.61 25.30
C LYS A 244 -2.49 5.87 24.04
N VAL A 245 -3.79 6.11 24.19
CA VAL A 245 -4.67 6.44 23.07
C VAL A 245 -4.96 7.93 23.11
N ARG A 246 -4.70 8.64 22.00
CA ARG A 246 -4.90 10.10 21.92
C ARG A 246 -5.73 10.48 20.71
N GLU A 247 -6.70 11.36 20.96
CA GLU A 247 -7.57 11.98 19.96
C GLU A 247 -7.06 13.39 19.67
N LEU A 248 -6.77 13.67 18.41
CA LEU A 248 -6.23 14.95 17.95
C LEU A 248 -7.24 15.65 17.02
N GLU A 249 -7.06 16.94 16.80
CA GLU A 249 -7.97 17.72 15.96
C GLU A 249 -7.82 17.38 14.47
N ASP A 250 -6.59 17.40 13.98
CA ASP A 250 -6.22 17.14 12.60
C ASP A 250 -4.88 16.39 12.47
N GLU A 251 -4.49 16.04 11.24
CA GLU A 251 -3.22 15.37 10.93
C GLU A 251 -1.99 16.17 11.37
N HIS A 252 -2.09 17.51 11.38
CA HIS A 252 -1.02 18.39 11.82
C HIS A 252 -0.89 18.39 13.34
N ALA A 253 -2.01 18.38 14.06
CA ALA A 253 -2.05 18.22 15.51
C ALA A 253 -1.53 16.85 15.94
N GLU A 254 -1.83 15.79 15.18
CA GLU A 254 -1.26 14.47 15.36
C GLU A 254 0.26 14.46 15.19
N ALA A 255 0.78 15.00 14.09
CA ALA A 255 2.21 15.08 13.86
C ALA A 255 2.95 15.91 14.93
N ARG A 256 2.37 17.05 15.35
CA ARG A 256 2.91 17.88 16.45
C ARG A 256 2.89 17.13 17.79
N PHE A 257 1.83 16.39 18.08
CA PHE A 257 1.75 15.58 19.29
C PHE A 257 2.83 14.49 19.31
N VAL A 258 2.93 13.70 18.23
CA VAL A 258 3.92 12.63 18.11
C VAL A 258 5.34 13.19 18.21
N THR A 259 5.63 14.28 17.52
CA THR A 259 6.94 14.94 17.57
C THR A 259 7.24 15.48 18.97
N GLY A 260 6.28 16.14 19.63
CA GLY A 260 6.43 16.63 20.99
C GLY A 260 6.69 15.51 22.01
N GLU A 261 6.03 14.36 21.85
CA GLU A 261 6.22 13.21 22.71
C GLU A 261 7.58 12.53 22.46
N ILE A 262 8.02 12.45 21.20
CA ILE A 262 9.38 12.03 20.84
C ILE A 262 10.40 12.93 21.52
N MET A 263 10.25 14.26 21.44
CA MET A 263 11.16 15.21 22.11
C MET A 263 11.18 14.99 23.62
N ARG A 264 10.01 14.86 24.26
CA ARG A 264 9.92 14.58 25.70
C ARG A 264 10.66 13.31 26.09
N LEU A 265 10.51 12.24 25.32
CA LEU A 265 11.18 10.96 25.56
C LEU A 265 12.70 11.07 25.36
N VAL A 266 13.14 11.79 24.33
CA VAL A 266 14.58 12.05 24.08
C VAL A 266 15.19 12.88 25.20
N ASP A 267 14.48 13.92 25.69
CA ASP A 267 14.90 14.72 26.85
C ASP A 267 14.99 13.89 28.14
N GLU A 268 14.18 12.83 28.25
CA GLU A 268 14.23 11.84 29.33
C GLU A 268 15.34 10.78 29.16
N GLY A 269 16.08 10.84 28.06
CA GLY A 269 17.25 9.99 27.78
C GLY A 269 16.97 8.78 26.90
N VAL A 270 15.79 8.68 26.26
CA VAL A 270 15.50 7.63 25.27
C VAL A 270 16.29 7.90 23.99
N SER A 271 16.97 6.88 23.46
CA SER A 271 17.66 7.02 22.17
C SER A 271 16.63 7.13 21.03
N ARG A 272 16.90 7.99 20.06
CA ARG A 272 16.04 8.12 18.86
C ARG A 272 15.89 6.81 18.09
N SER A 273 16.90 5.95 18.15
CA SER A 273 16.88 4.61 17.53
C SER A 273 15.88 3.63 18.17
N GLU A 274 15.42 3.91 19.40
CA GLU A 274 14.43 3.11 20.13
C GLU A 274 12.98 3.52 19.79
N LEU A 275 12.81 4.59 19.01
CA LEU A 275 11.52 5.18 18.64
C LEU A 275 11.16 4.81 17.21
N ALA A 276 9.95 4.26 17.02
CA ALA A 276 9.39 4.05 15.70
C ALA A 276 7.97 4.60 15.54
N VAL A 277 7.68 5.14 14.36
CA VAL A 277 6.35 5.62 13.97
C VAL A 277 5.84 4.80 12.79
N PHE A 278 4.72 4.13 12.99
CA PHE A 278 4.04 3.30 12.01
C PHE A 278 2.79 3.96 11.47
N TYR A 279 2.65 3.90 10.16
CA TYR A 279 1.48 4.39 9.43
C TYR A 279 0.99 3.33 8.44
N ARG A 280 -0.23 3.51 7.91
CA ARG A 280 -0.85 2.55 6.98
C ARG A 280 -0.43 2.79 5.54
N THR A 281 -0.27 4.05 5.11
CA THR A 281 0.17 4.42 3.76
C THR A 281 1.34 5.41 3.81
N ASN A 282 2.18 5.38 2.77
CA ASN A 282 3.35 6.26 2.68
C ASN A 282 2.99 7.75 2.56
N ALA A 283 1.76 8.10 2.17
CA ALA A 283 1.33 9.50 2.10
C ALA A 283 1.27 10.14 3.50
N GLN A 284 0.94 9.36 4.54
CA GLN A 284 0.85 9.86 5.92
C GLN A 284 2.19 10.34 6.49
N SER A 285 3.32 9.87 5.94
CA SER A 285 4.63 10.24 6.45
C SER A 285 4.94 11.72 6.22
N ARG A 286 4.39 12.36 5.18
CA ARG A 286 4.72 13.74 4.78
C ARG A 286 4.58 14.76 5.91
N VAL A 287 3.44 14.78 6.61
CA VAL A 287 3.18 15.76 7.69
C VAL A 287 4.12 15.53 8.89
N LEU A 288 4.45 14.26 9.15
CA LEU A 288 5.37 13.89 10.22
C LEU A 288 6.82 14.25 9.87
N GLU A 289 7.28 13.91 8.67
CA GLU A 289 8.60 14.26 8.13
C GLU A 289 8.82 15.78 8.24
N ASP A 290 7.84 16.57 7.78
CA ASP A 290 7.88 18.02 7.85
C ASP A 290 7.98 18.56 9.28
N THR A 291 7.26 17.98 10.23
CA THR A 291 7.33 18.40 11.64
C THR A 291 8.68 18.05 12.26
N LEU A 292 9.20 16.83 12.00
CA LEU A 292 10.50 16.37 12.48
C LEU A 292 11.65 17.24 11.98
N VAL A 293 11.63 17.61 10.68
CA VAL A 293 12.61 18.53 10.08
C VAL A 293 12.58 19.90 10.76
N ARG A 294 11.38 20.46 11.00
CA ARG A 294 11.24 21.77 11.67
C ARG A 294 11.74 21.77 13.11
N THR A 295 11.68 20.64 13.79
CA THR A 295 12.16 20.47 15.17
C THR A 295 13.59 19.96 15.28
N ASP A 296 14.32 19.83 14.16
CA ASP A 296 15.69 19.32 14.09
C ASP A 296 15.84 17.89 14.67
N ILE A 297 14.81 17.05 14.48
CA ILE A 297 14.85 15.64 14.89
C ILE A 297 15.20 14.78 13.67
N ALA A 298 16.36 14.14 13.75
CA ALA A 298 16.84 13.26 12.70
C ALA A 298 16.01 11.97 12.60
N TYR A 299 15.67 11.59 11.37
CA TYR A 299 14.79 10.44 11.11
C TYR A 299 15.19 9.67 9.84
N GLN A 300 14.70 8.44 9.73
CA GLN A 300 14.85 7.57 8.57
C GLN A 300 13.53 6.93 8.16
N VAL A 301 13.37 6.63 6.87
CA VAL A 301 12.21 5.92 6.33
C VAL A 301 12.63 4.50 5.91
N ILE A 302 11.97 3.47 6.43
CA ILE A 302 12.24 2.07 6.07
C ILE A 302 11.23 1.55 5.04
N GLY A 303 11.77 0.92 3.98
CA GLY A 303 11.00 0.34 2.88
C GLY A 303 10.30 1.38 2.02
N GLY A 304 10.92 2.55 1.88
CA GLY A 304 10.52 3.66 1.03
C GLY A 304 11.60 4.74 1.01
N THR A 305 11.45 5.74 0.16
CA THR A 305 12.28 6.96 0.20
C THR A 305 11.54 8.06 0.94
N LYS A 306 12.29 9.06 1.41
CA LYS A 306 11.75 10.32 1.95
C LYS A 306 10.77 10.95 0.95
N PHE A 307 9.79 11.70 1.44
CA PHE A 307 8.66 12.15 0.64
C PHE A 307 9.09 12.86 -0.65
N TYR A 308 9.96 13.88 -0.54
CA TYR A 308 10.46 14.65 -1.69
C TYR A 308 11.47 13.87 -2.54
N GLU A 309 11.94 12.72 -2.07
CA GLU A 309 12.86 11.88 -2.82
C GLU A 309 12.18 10.90 -3.78
N ARG A 310 10.87 10.67 -3.59
CA ARG A 310 10.06 9.72 -4.37
C ARG A 310 10.02 10.11 -5.84
N ALA A 311 10.02 9.10 -6.72
CA ALA A 311 10.15 9.32 -8.16
C ALA A 311 9.03 10.20 -8.73
N GLU A 312 7.78 9.92 -8.37
CA GLU A 312 6.61 10.69 -8.78
C GLU A 312 6.59 12.12 -8.23
N ILE A 313 7.09 12.33 -7.01
CA ILE A 313 7.18 13.66 -6.40
C ILE A 313 8.24 14.49 -7.11
N LYS A 314 9.42 13.92 -7.36
CA LYS A 314 10.47 14.58 -8.15
C LYS A 314 10.04 14.87 -9.58
N ASP A 315 9.26 13.99 -10.21
CA ASP A 315 8.71 14.23 -11.55
C ASP A 315 7.74 15.42 -11.54
N ALA A 316 6.81 15.46 -10.58
CA ALA A 316 5.86 16.56 -10.40
C ALA A 316 6.57 17.91 -10.14
N ILE A 317 7.56 17.93 -9.24
CA ILE A 317 8.38 19.13 -8.96
C ILE A 317 9.17 19.54 -10.20
N ALA A 318 9.75 18.58 -10.94
CA ALA A 318 10.49 18.89 -12.16
C ALA A 318 9.61 19.51 -13.24
N TYR A 319 8.35 19.09 -13.37
CA TYR A 319 7.40 19.77 -14.24
C TYR A 319 7.23 21.25 -13.86
N LEU A 320 7.00 21.53 -12.59
CA LEU A 320 6.84 22.90 -12.08
C LEU A 320 8.13 23.73 -12.26
N ASN A 321 9.30 23.14 -11.99
CA ASN A 321 10.60 23.80 -12.19
C ASN A 321 10.81 24.26 -13.63
N VAL A 322 10.48 23.43 -14.62
CA VAL A 322 10.66 23.78 -16.04
C VAL A 322 9.73 24.92 -16.48
N LEU A 323 8.56 25.09 -15.83
CA LEU A 323 7.65 26.21 -16.09
C LEU A 323 8.22 27.55 -15.61
N VAL A 324 8.97 27.55 -14.50
CA VAL A 324 9.62 28.73 -13.91
C VAL A 324 10.97 29.01 -14.53
N ASN A 325 11.77 27.96 -14.73
CA ASN A 325 13.14 28.02 -15.22
C ASN A 325 13.29 27.21 -16.52
N PRO A 326 13.10 27.84 -17.69
CA PRO A 326 13.26 27.18 -18.99
C PRO A 326 14.69 26.67 -19.29
N GLN A 327 15.67 27.07 -18.48
CA GLN A 327 17.08 26.66 -18.60
C GLN A 327 17.39 25.37 -17.81
N ASP A 328 16.45 24.86 -17.01
CA ASP A 328 16.69 23.69 -16.17
C ASP A 328 16.76 22.40 -17.01
N VAL A 329 17.98 22.05 -17.42
CA VAL A 329 18.28 20.82 -18.17
C VAL A 329 17.98 19.57 -17.35
N GLY A 330 18.22 19.60 -16.04
CA GLY A 330 18.00 18.45 -15.15
C GLY A 330 16.52 18.11 -15.04
N ALA A 331 15.69 19.11 -14.76
CA ALA A 331 14.25 18.95 -14.69
C ALA A 331 13.65 18.57 -16.06
N PHE A 332 14.10 19.22 -17.16
CA PHE A 332 13.64 18.88 -18.51
C PHE A 332 13.93 17.43 -18.89
N THR A 333 15.16 16.97 -18.70
CA THR A 333 15.58 15.61 -19.06
C THR A 333 14.84 14.54 -18.26
N ARG A 334 14.45 14.85 -17.02
CA ARG A 334 13.65 13.97 -16.16
C ARG A 334 12.22 13.78 -16.71
N ILE A 335 11.54 14.87 -17.08
CA ILE A 335 10.10 14.83 -17.39
C ILE A 335 9.79 14.60 -18.87
N VAL A 336 10.73 14.88 -19.79
CA VAL A 336 10.45 14.88 -21.23
C VAL A 336 9.86 13.55 -21.72
N ASN A 337 10.22 12.42 -21.08
CA ASN A 337 9.71 11.09 -21.40
C ASN A 337 9.04 10.38 -20.20
N SER A 338 8.60 11.12 -19.18
CA SER A 338 7.80 10.61 -18.05
C SER A 338 6.45 11.34 -17.99
N PRO A 339 5.29 10.70 -18.23
CA PRO A 339 5.10 9.34 -18.76
C PRO A 339 5.73 9.12 -20.14
N ARG A 340 5.84 7.85 -20.56
CA ARG A 340 6.50 7.47 -21.82
C ARG A 340 5.84 8.13 -23.04
N ARG A 341 6.63 8.90 -23.80
CA ARG A 341 6.20 9.63 -25.01
C ARG A 341 6.87 9.16 -26.30
N GLY A 342 7.77 8.18 -26.21
CA GLY A 342 8.57 7.71 -27.33
C GLY A 342 9.73 8.64 -27.67
N ILE A 343 10.19 9.45 -26.71
CA ILE A 343 11.35 10.33 -26.86
C ILE A 343 12.57 9.59 -26.30
N GLY A 344 13.35 8.97 -27.20
CA GLY A 344 14.54 8.20 -26.81
C GLY A 344 15.70 9.07 -26.34
N THR A 345 16.63 8.49 -25.59
CA THR A 345 17.82 9.16 -25.03
C THR A 345 18.63 9.92 -26.08
N THR A 346 18.86 9.33 -27.25
CA THR A 346 19.56 9.99 -28.37
C THR A 346 18.84 11.25 -28.86
N SER A 347 17.50 11.25 -28.87
CA SER A 347 16.72 12.43 -29.27
C SER A 347 16.87 13.55 -28.25
N VAL A 348 16.81 13.21 -26.95
CA VAL A 348 17.06 14.16 -25.87
C VAL A 348 18.47 14.74 -25.98
N SER A 349 19.51 13.90 -26.16
CA SER A 349 20.89 14.37 -26.33
C SER A 349 21.06 15.32 -27.53
N ARG A 350 20.35 15.09 -28.64
CA ARG A 350 20.37 15.98 -29.81
C ARG A 350 19.76 17.35 -29.49
N VAL A 351 18.63 17.39 -28.77
CA VAL A 351 18.02 18.65 -28.32
C VAL A 351 18.97 19.42 -27.42
N LEU A 352 19.59 18.75 -26.44
CA LEU A 352 20.56 19.38 -25.53
C LEU A 352 21.79 19.92 -26.26
N ALA A 353 22.36 19.13 -27.18
CA ALA A 353 23.50 19.55 -27.98
C ALA A 353 23.18 20.75 -28.86
N PHE A 354 21.98 20.77 -29.46
CA PHE A 354 21.50 21.90 -30.25
C PHE A 354 21.30 23.15 -29.39
N ALA A 355 20.64 23.02 -28.23
CA ALA A 355 20.45 24.12 -27.29
C ALA A 355 21.80 24.78 -26.91
N ASN A 356 22.77 23.94 -26.54
CA ASN A 356 24.12 24.39 -26.19
C ASN A 356 24.86 25.05 -27.37
N THR A 357 24.76 24.47 -28.57
CA THR A 357 25.42 25.00 -29.78
C THR A 357 24.86 26.37 -30.18
N MET A 358 23.55 26.56 -30.03
CA MET A 358 22.86 27.79 -30.40
C MET A 358 22.85 28.84 -29.28
N GLY A 359 23.28 28.49 -28.06
CA GLY A 359 23.22 29.36 -26.90
C GLY A 359 21.78 29.71 -26.47
N ILE A 360 20.83 28.79 -26.67
CA ILE A 360 19.42 28.96 -26.31
C ILE A 360 19.03 28.00 -25.19
N SER A 361 17.88 28.24 -24.56
CA SER A 361 17.38 27.35 -23.52
C SER A 361 17.00 25.97 -24.07
N VAL A 362 17.04 24.95 -23.22
CA VAL A 362 16.54 23.61 -23.59
C VAL A 362 15.06 23.66 -23.97
N TRP A 363 14.29 24.55 -23.33
CA TRP A 363 12.91 24.82 -23.69
C TRP A 363 12.77 25.34 -25.13
N ASP A 364 13.54 26.36 -25.52
CA ASP A 364 13.44 26.96 -26.85
C ASP A 364 13.86 25.97 -27.94
N ALA A 365 14.92 25.18 -27.67
CA ALA A 365 15.33 24.10 -28.55
C ALA A 365 14.25 23.02 -28.72
N ALA A 366 13.55 22.68 -27.63
CA ALA A 366 12.47 21.69 -27.66
C ALA A 366 11.19 22.23 -28.30
N ALA A 367 10.92 23.53 -28.22
CA ALA A 367 9.76 24.20 -28.80
C ALA A 367 9.79 24.24 -30.33
N GLU A 368 11.00 24.21 -30.92
CA GLU A 368 11.22 24.17 -32.38
C GLU A 368 11.97 22.89 -32.81
N PRO A 369 11.40 21.69 -32.59
CA PRO A 369 12.13 20.43 -32.76
C PRO A 369 12.57 20.16 -34.21
N GLU A 370 11.98 20.83 -35.20
CA GLU A 370 12.35 20.72 -36.61
C GLU A 370 13.72 21.34 -36.91
N ARG A 371 14.16 22.30 -36.10
CA ARG A 371 15.46 22.95 -36.25
C ARG A 371 16.60 22.12 -35.69
N VAL A 372 16.30 21.12 -34.86
CA VAL A 372 17.30 20.26 -34.22
C VAL A 372 17.81 19.23 -35.23
N PRO A 373 19.09 19.29 -35.62
CA PRO A 373 19.64 18.40 -36.65
C PRO A 373 19.55 16.93 -36.26
N GLY A 374 19.09 16.10 -37.20
CA GLY A 374 19.04 14.65 -37.04
C GLY A 374 17.90 14.12 -36.19
N LEU A 375 16.93 14.93 -35.72
CA LEU A 375 15.73 14.38 -35.09
C LEU A 375 14.84 13.64 -36.11
N GLY A 376 14.41 12.42 -35.74
CA GLY A 376 13.47 11.66 -36.55
C GLY A 376 12.03 12.18 -36.41
N ALA A 377 11.21 11.98 -37.46
CA ALA A 377 9.81 12.42 -37.46
C ALA A 377 8.97 11.96 -36.25
N PRO A 378 9.14 10.75 -35.68
CA PRO A 378 8.44 10.36 -34.45
C PRO A 378 8.80 11.23 -33.24
N ALA A 379 10.09 11.53 -33.06
CA ALA A 379 10.57 12.37 -31.95
C ALA A 379 10.09 13.81 -32.08
N ILE A 380 10.10 14.36 -33.30
CA ILE A 380 9.55 15.70 -33.60
C ILE A 380 8.07 15.77 -33.21
N ARG A 381 7.26 14.79 -33.61
CA ARG A 381 5.83 14.75 -33.25
C ARG A 381 5.60 14.63 -31.74
N ALA A 382 6.41 13.83 -31.05
CA ALA A 382 6.31 13.66 -29.61
C ALA A 382 6.69 14.96 -28.86
N LEU A 383 7.78 15.61 -29.26
CA LEU A 383 8.23 16.89 -28.69
C LEU A 383 7.22 18.00 -28.93
N ARG A 384 6.62 18.12 -30.14
CA ARG A 384 5.55 19.08 -30.38
C ARG A 384 4.38 18.94 -29.42
N ARG A 385 3.89 17.71 -29.22
CA ARG A 385 2.76 17.45 -28.31
C ARG A 385 3.14 17.81 -26.88
N PHE A 386 4.33 17.40 -26.45
CA PHE A 386 4.84 17.71 -25.12
C PHE A 386 4.95 19.22 -24.90
N MET A 387 5.59 19.94 -25.82
CA MET A 387 5.78 21.39 -25.70
C MET A 387 4.47 22.18 -25.83
N ALA A 388 3.50 21.70 -26.61
CA ALA A 388 2.17 22.29 -26.62
C ALA A 388 1.50 22.24 -25.23
N THR A 389 1.59 21.10 -24.54
CA THR A 389 1.13 20.98 -23.15
C THR A 389 1.90 21.90 -22.22
N MET A 390 3.23 21.96 -22.33
CA MET A 390 4.06 22.82 -21.46
C MET A 390 3.76 24.31 -21.67
N LEU A 391 3.52 24.76 -22.91
CA LEU A 391 3.11 26.12 -23.22
C LEU A 391 1.74 26.46 -22.60
N LEU A 392 0.77 25.55 -22.70
CA LEU A 392 -0.54 25.69 -22.05
C LEU A 392 -0.40 25.85 -20.53
N LEU A 393 0.44 25.02 -19.89
CA LEU A 393 0.68 25.12 -18.45
C LEU A 393 1.36 26.43 -18.06
N ARG A 394 2.30 26.92 -18.88
CA ARG A 394 2.97 28.22 -18.66
C ARG A 394 2.00 29.40 -18.76
N GLU A 395 1.01 29.33 -19.66
CA GLU A 395 -0.07 30.31 -19.74
C GLU A 395 -0.94 30.32 -18.46
N ARG A 396 -1.21 29.15 -17.86
CA ARG A 396 -1.92 29.08 -16.57
C ARG A 396 -1.14 29.73 -15.43
N VAL A 397 0.18 29.55 -15.39
CA VAL A 397 1.06 30.25 -14.43
C VAL A 397 0.91 31.76 -14.58
N GLN A 398 0.96 32.27 -15.83
CA GLN A 398 0.82 33.71 -16.12
C GLN A 398 -0.57 34.25 -15.82
N SER A 399 -1.59 33.40 -15.90
CA SER A 399 -2.99 33.74 -15.60
C SER A 399 -3.29 33.80 -14.10
N GLY A 400 -2.30 33.53 -13.23
CA GLY A 400 -2.47 33.56 -11.78
C GLY A 400 -3.22 32.36 -11.21
N ALA A 401 -3.12 31.19 -11.85
CA ALA A 401 -3.65 29.96 -11.26
C ALA A 401 -2.95 29.66 -9.93
N THR A 402 -3.71 29.18 -8.94
CA THR A 402 -3.13 28.73 -7.66
C THR A 402 -2.21 27.53 -7.88
N ILE A 403 -1.26 27.31 -6.99
CA ILE A 403 -0.24 26.26 -7.16
C ILE A 403 -0.88 24.87 -7.11
N ALA A 404 -1.85 24.65 -6.23
CA ALA A 404 -2.59 23.39 -6.16
C ALA A 404 -3.32 23.09 -7.48
N THR A 405 -3.98 24.10 -8.04
CA THR A 405 -4.69 23.98 -9.32
C THR A 405 -3.71 23.69 -10.45
N LEU A 406 -2.61 24.44 -10.50
CA LEU A 406 -1.55 24.26 -11.51
C LEU A 406 -0.95 22.85 -11.45
N LEU A 407 -0.65 22.34 -10.26
CA LEU A 407 -0.08 21.01 -10.07
C LEU A 407 -1.08 19.93 -10.51
N LYS A 408 -2.35 20.06 -10.11
CA LYS A 408 -3.43 19.15 -10.53
C LYS A 408 -3.59 19.13 -12.05
N ASP A 409 -3.59 20.30 -12.67
CA ASP A 409 -3.65 20.44 -14.12
C ASP A 409 -2.40 19.86 -14.79
N THR A 410 -1.22 20.10 -14.24
CA THR A 410 0.04 19.53 -14.74
C THR A 410 -0.01 18.01 -14.78
N LEU A 411 -0.43 17.35 -13.69
CA LEU A 411 -0.53 15.89 -13.63
C LEU A 411 -1.57 15.30 -14.59
N ARG A 412 -2.67 16.04 -14.84
CA ARG A 412 -3.71 15.64 -15.80
C ARG A 412 -3.28 15.87 -17.25
N GLU A 413 -2.95 17.10 -17.63
CA GLU A 413 -2.69 17.50 -19.02
C GLU A 413 -1.44 16.82 -19.60
N THR A 414 -0.48 16.42 -18.75
CA THR A 414 0.71 15.66 -19.18
C THR A 414 0.43 14.17 -19.38
N GLY A 415 -0.73 13.68 -18.94
CA GLY A 415 -1.10 12.25 -18.91
C GLY A 415 -0.42 11.48 -17.78
N TYR A 416 0.23 12.15 -16.83
CA TYR A 416 0.98 11.48 -15.76
C TYR A 416 0.06 10.69 -14.84
N ARG A 417 -1.06 11.31 -14.42
CA ARG A 417 -2.05 10.66 -13.56
C ARG A 417 -2.71 9.47 -14.26
N GLU A 418 -3.14 9.66 -15.50
CA GLU A 418 -3.76 8.63 -16.33
C GLU A 418 -2.83 7.43 -16.55
N ALA A 419 -1.53 7.66 -16.71
CA ALA A 419 -0.55 6.60 -16.86
C ALA A 419 -0.47 5.72 -15.59
N LEU A 420 -0.45 6.32 -14.40
CA LEU A 420 -0.45 5.57 -13.13
C LEU A 420 -1.79 4.86 -12.90
N GLU A 421 -2.91 5.51 -13.19
CA GLU A 421 -4.25 4.90 -13.07
C GLU A 421 -4.40 3.68 -14.00
N ALA A 422 -3.77 3.71 -15.18
CA ALA A 422 -3.77 2.60 -16.13
C ALA A 422 -2.97 1.37 -15.66
N GLU A 423 -1.98 1.53 -14.78
CA GLU A 423 -1.18 0.42 -14.24
C GLU A 423 -2.01 -0.52 -13.36
N ARG A 424 -3.06 0.00 -12.69
CA ARG A 424 -3.97 -0.77 -11.83
C ARG A 424 -3.28 -1.64 -10.78
N THR A 425 -2.14 -1.17 -10.26
CA THR A 425 -1.39 -1.84 -9.20
C THR A 425 -1.53 -1.10 -7.87
N ILE A 426 -1.30 -1.79 -6.76
CA ILE A 426 -1.23 -1.19 -5.42
C ILE A 426 -0.08 -0.17 -5.35
N GLU A 427 1.04 -0.47 -6.00
CA GLU A 427 2.17 0.45 -6.07
C GLU A 427 1.80 1.76 -6.79
N ALA A 428 1.17 1.66 -7.97
CA ALA A 428 0.72 2.83 -8.71
C ALA A 428 -0.32 3.64 -7.92
N GLN A 429 -1.18 2.96 -7.17
CA GLN A 429 -2.10 3.62 -6.25
C GLN A 429 -1.36 4.40 -5.16
N GLY A 430 -0.36 3.80 -4.52
CA GLY A 430 0.45 4.49 -3.52
C GLY A 430 1.17 5.71 -4.10
N ARG A 431 1.61 5.64 -5.37
CA ARG A 431 2.19 6.78 -6.09
C ARG A 431 1.14 7.88 -6.36
N LEU A 432 -0.10 7.52 -6.68
CA LEU A 432 -1.21 8.48 -6.81
C LEU A 432 -1.53 9.15 -5.47
N GLU A 433 -1.56 8.40 -4.38
CA GLU A 433 -1.73 8.93 -3.01
C GLU A 433 -0.64 9.94 -2.66
N ASN A 434 0.62 9.66 -3.01
CA ASN A 434 1.73 10.59 -2.80
C ASN A 434 1.55 11.89 -3.60
N LEU A 435 1.11 11.79 -4.85
CA LEU A 435 0.85 12.97 -5.69
C LEU A 435 -0.31 13.81 -5.17
N ASP A 436 -1.38 13.16 -4.70
CA ASP A 436 -2.51 13.85 -4.08
C ASP A 436 -2.08 14.56 -2.79
N GLU A 437 -1.17 13.96 -2.03
CA GLU A 437 -0.57 14.63 -0.88
C GLU A 437 0.26 15.85 -1.28
N LEU A 438 1.03 15.80 -2.36
CA LEU A 438 1.74 16.98 -2.87
C LEU A 438 0.78 18.10 -3.30
N ILE A 439 -0.41 17.76 -3.82
CA ILE A 439 -1.47 18.73 -4.12
C ILE A 439 -1.99 19.36 -2.82
N ASN A 440 -2.17 18.59 -1.74
CA ASN A 440 -2.56 19.14 -0.45
C ASN A 440 -1.52 20.14 0.07
N VAL A 441 -0.22 19.81 -0.04
CA VAL A 441 0.87 20.72 0.33
C VAL A 441 0.81 22.03 -0.44
N ALA A 442 0.55 21.95 -1.75
CA ALA A 442 0.36 23.13 -2.58
C ALA A 442 -0.88 23.94 -2.16
N ALA A 443 -1.97 23.27 -1.78
CA ALA A 443 -3.20 23.92 -1.34
C ALA A 443 -3.03 24.61 0.02
N GLU A 444 -2.31 23.99 0.95
CA GLU A 444 -1.95 24.60 2.23
C GLU A 444 -1.10 25.86 2.01
N TYR A 445 -0.12 25.79 1.10
CA TYR A 445 0.68 26.96 0.73
C TYR A 445 -0.18 28.08 0.16
N ASP A 446 -1.09 27.77 -0.78
CA ASP A 446 -2.03 28.72 -1.39
C ASP A 446 -2.95 29.41 -0.34
N MET A 447 -3.18 28.79 0.82
CA MET A 447 -4.02 29.33 1.90
C MET A 447 -3.24 30.16 2.94
N THR A 448 -1.92 30.22 2.88
CA THR A 448 -1.11 30.99 3.85
C THR A 448 -1.32 32.50 3.71
N ASP A 449 -1.16 33.27 4.79
CA ASP A 449 -1.26 34.74 4.78
C ASP A 449 0.01 35.41 4.19
N ALA A 450 0.49 34.93 3.03
CA ALA A 450 1.62 35.53 2.32
C ALA A 450 1.16 36.72 1.45
N GLU A 451 1.99 37.76 1.34
CA GLU A 451 1.72 38.92 0.48
C GLU A 451 1.67 38.54 -1.02
N SER A 452 2.36 37.47 -1.40
CA SER A 452 2.26 36.83 -2.71
C SER A 452 2.49 35.32 -2.62
N HIS A 453 1.64 34.54 -3.30
CA HIS A 453 1.86 33.11 -3.53
C HIS A 453 2.43 32.91 -4.92
N SER A 454 3.75 32.86 -5.03
CA SER A 454 4.41 32.64 -6.31
C SER A 454 4.95 31.21 -6.42
N LEU A 455 4.84 30.62 -7.61
CA LEU A 455 5.42 29.31 -7.90
C LEU A 455 6.94 29.22 -7.60
N PRO A 456 7.77 30.24 -7.90
CA PRO A 456 9.18 30.24 -7.52
C PRO A 456 9.40 30.13 -6.00
N GLU A 457 8.64 30.86 -5.18
CA GLU A 457 8.78 30.84 -3.71
C GLU A 457 8.36 29.48 -3.13
N PHE A 458 7.28 28.89 -3.65
CA PHE A 458 6.87 27.54 -3.28
C PHE A 458 7.95 26.50 -3.56
N LEU A 459 8.55 26.55 -4.76
CA LEU A 459 9.64 25.64 -5.14
C LEU A 459 10.90 25.84 -4.28
N GLN A 460 11.20 27.07 -3.89
CA GLN A 460 12.28 27.38 -2.94
C GLN A 460 12.00 26.79 -1.55
N GLN A 461 10.77 26.92 -1.04
CA GLN A 461 10.38 26.35 0.24
C GLN A 461 10.51 24.82 0.24
N ILE A 462 10.07 24.15 -0.83
CA ILE A 462 10.23 22.70 -0.98
C ILE A 462 11.72 22.31 -0.99
N ALA A 463 12.55 23.03 -1.74
CA ALA A 463 13.98 22.74 -1.82
C ALA A 463 14.67 22.85 -0.45
N LEU A 464 14.32 23.85 0.37
CA LEU A 464 14.86 24.02 1.71
C LEU A 464 14.50 22.85 2.65
N ILE A 465 13.26 22.35 2.57
CA ILE A 465 12.83 21.21 3.37
C ILE A 465 13.57 19.93 2.93
N ALA A 466 13.71 19.72 1.62
CA ALA A 466 14.41 18.55 1.09
C ALA A 466 15.91 18.54 1.46
N ASP A 467 16.57 19.70 1.45
CA ASP A 467 18.00 19.81 1.79
C ASP A 467 18.28 19.62 3.28
N ALA A 468 17.39 20.12 4.16
CA ALA A 468 17.51 19.95 5.61
C ALA A 468 17.46 18.46 6.04
N ASP A 469 16.86 17.63 5.20
CA ASP A 469 16.59 16.23 5.45
C ASP A 469 17.81 15.30 5.22
N VAL A 470 18.94 15.78 4.68
CA VAL A 470 20.10 14.91 4.33
C VAL A 470 21.05 14.67 5.53
N ARG A 471 20.70 15.14 6.73
CA ARG A 471 21.62 15.14 7.88
C ARG A 471 21.63 13.79 8.60
N THR A 472 22.82 13.21 8.76
CA THR A 472 23.09 12.09 9.66
C THR A 472 23.41 12.62 11.05
N ASP A 473 22.79 12.04 12.07
CA ASP A 473 23.00 12.42 13.47
C ASP A 473 23.66 11.27 14.25
N ASP A 474 24.62 11.62 15.11
CA ASP A 474 25.33 10.70 15.99
C ASP A 474 24.42 10.20 17.14
N GLU A 475 23.30 10.89 17.42
CA GLU A 475 22.31 10.54 18.46
C GLU A 475 21.28 9.47 18.03
N GLY A 476 21.42 8.93 16.82
CA GLY A 476 20.51 7.96 16.22
C GLY A 476 19.33 8.62 15.50
N LEU A 477 18.49 7.79 14.87
CA LEU A 477 17.41 8.23 13.98
C LEU A 477 16.07 7.66 14.43
N VAL A 478 15.03 8.50 14.48
CA VAL A 478 13.65 8.03 14.64
C VAL A 478 13.26 7.27 13.38
N THR A 479 12.67 6.08 13.54
CA THR A 479 12.32 5.24 12.40
C THR A 479 10.86 5.42 11.97
N LEU A 480 10.64 5.81 10.72
CA LEU A 480 9.32 5.93 10.10
C LEU A 480 9.11 4.78 9.12
N MET A 481 7.96 4.10 9.17
CA MET A 481 7.67 3.03 8.21
C MET A 481 6.19 2.71 8.10
N THR A 482 5.83 1.99 7.03
CA THR A 482 4.50 1.38 6.94
C THR A 482 4.38 0.19 7.90
N LEU A 483 3.16 -0.10 8.35
CA LEU A 483 2.87 -1.31 9.13
C LEU A 483 3.30 -2.61 8.44
N HIS A 484 3.34 -2.64 7.10
CA HIS A 484 3.80 -3.80 6.33
C HIS A 484 5.31 -4.02 6.49
N ASN A 485 6.08 -2.93 6.43
CA ASN A 485 7.54 -2.95 6.57
C ASN A 485 7.98 -3.25 8.01
N ALA A 486 7.11 -3.04 8.99
CA ALA A 486 7.40 -3.31 10.38
C ALA A 486 7.59 -4.81 10.69
N LYS A 487 7.11 -5.71 9.83
CA LYS A 487 7.19 -7.16 10.06
C LYS A 487 8.64 -7.62 10.27
N GLY A 488 8.87 -8.29 11.40
CA GLY A 488 10.20 -8.81 11.76
C GLY A 488 11.06 -7.84 12.56
N LEU A 489 10.68 -6.57 12.63
CA LEU A 489 11.34 -5.56 13.47
C LEU A 489 10.72 -5.53 14.87
N GLU A 490 11.34 -4.78 15.78
CA GLU A 490 10.91 -4.51 17.15
C GLU A 490 11.53 -3.19 17.64
N TYR A 491 10.78 -2.46 18.47
CA TYR A 491 11.19 -1.17 19.01
C TYR A 491 10.67 -1.02 20.45
N PRO A 492 11.49 -0.49 21.38
CA PRO A 492 11.05 -0.22 22.74
C PRO A 492 9.77 0.62 22.81
N ILE A 493 9.65 1.63 21.94
CA ILE A 493 8.54 2.55 21.90
C ILE A 493 8.01 2.69 20.48
N VAL A 494 6.71 2.44 20.29
CA VAL A 494 6.04 2.52 18.99
C VAL A 494 4.88 3.51 19.04
N PHE A 495 4.79 4.34 18.01
CA PHE A 495 3.63 5.17 17.70
C PHE A 495 2.90 4.60 16.48
N MET A 496 1.65 4.19 16.64
CA MET A 496 0.76 3.83 15.54
C MET A 496 -0.17 5.02 15.25
N ILE A 497 0.05 5.71 14.12
CA ILE A 497 -0.65 6.96 13.78
C ILE A 497 -1.76 6.72 12.75
N GLY A 498 -2.72 7.65 12.68
CA GLY A 498 -3.85 7.57 11.76
C GLY A 498 -4.72 6.34 12.00
N CYS A 499 -4.93 5.97 13.26
CA CYS A 499 -5.82 4.89 13.66
C CYS A 499 -7.29 5.31 13.53
N GLU A 500 -7.73 5.55 12.29
CA GLU A 500 -9.05 6.09 11.92
C GLU A 500 -9.76 5.14 10.95
N GLU A 501 -11.08 5.06 11.00
CA GLU A 501 -11.85 4.35 9.97
C GLU A 501 -11.63 5.00 8.59
N GLY A 502 -11.29 4.18 7.60
CA GLY A 502 -10.99 4.63 6.23
C GLY A 502 -9.51 4.89 5.98
N VAL A 503 -8.72 5.17 7.04
CA VAL A 503 -7.25 5.26 6.99
C VAL A 503 -6.64 3.95 7.46
N PHE A 504 -6.98 3.51 8.67
CA PHE A 504 -6.60 2.23 9.25
C PHE A 504 -7.69 1.68 10.19
N PRO A 505 -8.58 0.79 9.71
CA PRO A 505 -8.47 0.01 8.46
C PRO A 505 -8.65 0.84 7.20
N HIS A 506 -7.87 0.51 6.16
CA HIS A 506 -7.93 1.21 4.89
C HIS A 506 -9.28 0.97 4.17
N SER A 507 -9.88 2.04 3.63
CA SER A 507 -11.20 2.01 2.97
C SER A 507 -11.37 0.91 1.91
N ARG A 508 -10.34 0.66 1.09
CA ARG A 508 -10.39 -0.43 0.09
C ARG A 508 -10.50 -1.82 0.69
N ALA A 509 -9.75 -2.08 1.76
CA ALA A 509 -9.80 -3.37 2.44
C ALA A 509 -11.17 -3.60 3.11
N MET A 510 -11.85 -2.52 3.48
CA MET A 510 -13.23 -2.57 3.94
C MET A 510 -14.18 -2.96 2.81
N ASP A 511 -14.03 -2.36 1.62
CA ASP A 511 -14.88 -2.63 0.45
C ASP A 511 -14.66 -4.04 -0.11
N GLU A 512 -13.43 -4.53 -0.09
CA GLU A 512 -13.03 -5.86 -0.57
C GLU A 512 -13.31 -6.99 0.45
N GLY A 513 -13.81 -6.65 1.65
CA GLY A 513 -14.11 -7.63 2.70
C GLY A 513 -12.87 -8.23 3.37
N SER A 514 -11.69 -7.62 3.19
CA SER A 514 -10.40 -8.07 3.74
C SER A 514 -10.09 -7.46 5.12
N LEU A 515 -11.11 -7.10 5.90
CA LEU A 515 -10.94 -6.52 7.24
C LEU A 515 -10.10 -7.41 8.18
N GLU A 516 -10.20 -8.74 8.05
CA GLU A 516 -9.38 -9.66 8.85
C GLU A 516 -7.88 -9.49 8.58
N GLU A 517 -7.49 -9.07 7.37
CA GLU A 517 -6.10 -8.80 7.02
C GLU A 517 -5.61 -7.48 7.61
N GLU A 518 -6.42 -6.41 7.54
CA GLU A 518 -6.11 -5.15 8.22
C GLU A 518 -5.99 -5.36 9.74
N ARG A 519 -6.80 -6.28 10.31
CA ARG A 519 -6.69 -6.65 11.72
C ARG A 519 -5.40 -7.42 12.03
N ARG A 520 -4.95 -8.30 11.13
CA ARG A 520 -3.62 -8.95 11.25
C ARG A 520 -2.50 -7.92 11.19
N LEU A 521 -2.63 -6.92 10.32
CA LEU A 521 -1.70 -5.81 10.23
C LEU A 521 -1.66 -5.01 11.54
N CYS A 522 -2.82 -4.75 12.15
CA CYS A 522 -2.92 -4.10 13.47
C CYS A 522 -2.23 -4.91 14.55
N TYR A 523 -2.52 -6.22 14.61
CA TYR A 523 -1.85 -7.15 15.51
C TYR A 523 -0.32 -7.14 15.33
N VAL A 524 0.16 -7.13 14.09
CA VAL A 524 1.60 -7.05 13.80
C VAL A 524 2.17 -5.74 14.35
N GLY A 525 1.53 -4.60 14.08
CA GLY A 525 1.93 -3.28 14.58
C GLY A 525 2.04 -3.22 16.10
N ILE A 526 0.98 -3.64 16.81
CA ILE A 526 0.95 -3.68 18.29
C ILE A 526 2.10 -4.53 18.83
N THR A 527 2.35 -5.71 18.24
CA THR A 527 3.39 -6.65 18.69
C THR A 527 4.82 -6.27 18.30
N ARG A 528 5.03 -5.09 17.69
CA ARG A 528 6.39 -4.54 17.51
C ARG A 528 6.86 -3.74 18.70
N ALA A 529 5.93 -3.22 19.51
CA ALA A 529 6.26 -2.49 20.72
C ALA A 529 6.77 -3.45 21.80
N GLU A 530 7.93 -3.15 22.38
CA GLU A 530 8.45 -3.91 23.52
C GLU A 530 7.85 -3.39 24.84
N ARG A 531 7.94 -2.07 25.09
CA ARG A 531 7.57 -1.44 26.36
C ARG A 531 6.36 -0.52 26.24
N ASP A 532 6.41 0.44 25.32
CA ASP A 532 5.42 1.52 25.20
C ASP A 532 4.73 1.51 23.83
N LEU A 533 3.40 1.65 23.84
CA LEU A 533 2.61 1.79 22.62
C LEU A 533 1.70 3.03 22.71
N TYR A 534 1.82 3.87 21.69
CA TYR A 534 0.95 5.01 21.45
C TYR A 534 0.07 4.70 20.24
N MET A 535 -1.23 4.97 20.34
CA MET A 535 -2.17 4.91 19.22
C MET A 535 -2.86 6.25 19.08
N THR A 536 -2.67 6.93 17.94
CA THR A 536 -3.22 8.26 17.71
C THR A 536 -4.20 8.26 16.55
N TYR A 537 -5.18 9.15 16.62
CA TYR A 537 -6.13 9.39 15.55
C TYR A 537 -6.59 10.85 15.54
N ALA A 538 -6.88 11.38 14.36
CA ALA A 538 -7.38 12.72 14.14
C ALA A 538 -8.89 12.72 13.89
N ARG A 539 -9.59 13.70 14.46
CA ARG A 539 -11.04 13.92 14.23
C ARG A 539 -11.33 14.34 12.79
N THR A 540 -10.42 15.10 12.20
CA THR A 540 -10.49 15.49 10.80
C THR A 540 -9.18 15.15 10.12
N ARG A 541 -9.25 14.67 8.88
CA ARG A 541 -8.06 14.47 8.06
C ARG A 541 -8.32 14.91 6.64
N ASN A 542 -7.38 15.61 6.05
CA ASN A 542 -7.38 15.79 4.60
C ASN A 542 -6.89 14.50 3.94
N VAL A 543 -7.81 13.79 3.30
CA VAL A 543 -7.49 12.60 2.51
C VAL A 543 -7.98 12.85 1.10
N PHE A 544 -7.09 12.71 0.10
CA PHE A 544 -7.41 12.93 -1.32
C PHE A 544 -7.98 14.33 -1.65
N GLY A 545 -7.52 15.39 -0.99
CA GLY A 545 -7.97 16.77 -1.23
C GLY A 545 -9.38 17.08 -0.70
N SER A 546 -9.95 16.19 0.13
CA SER A 546 -11.21 16.43 0.83
C SER A 546 -11.04 16.26 2.33
N ARG A 547 -11.61 17.19 3.11
CA ARG A 547 -11.61 17.09 4.57
C ARG A 547 -12.64 16.06 4.99
N THR A 548 -12.18 14.92 5.46
CA THR A 548 -13.00 13.84 6.01
C THR A 548 -13.03 13.91 7.52
N PHE A 549 -14.21 13.67 8.12
CA PHE A 549 -14.33 13.47 9.56
C PHE A 549 -14.06 11.99 9.85
N GLY A 550 -12.96 11.71 10.53
CA GLY A 550 -12.52 10.36 10.87
C GLY A 550 -13.19 9.88 12.15
N ALA A 551 -13.85 8.72 12.10
CA ALA A 551 -14.20 7.99 13.32
C ALA A 551 -12.94 7.25 13.83
N PRO A 552 -12.79 7.05 15.15
CA PRO A 552 -11.70 6.23 15.67
C PRO A 552 -11.78 4.82 15.07
N SER A 553 -10.63 4.25 14.75
CA SER A 553 -10.53 2.89 14.24
C SER A 553 -11.22 1.90 15.17
N ARG A 554 -11.99 0.98 14.60
CA ARG A 554 -12.56 -0.15 15.33
C ARG A 554 -11.52 -0.95 16.10
N PHE A 555 -10.27 -1.00 15.64
CA PHE A 555 -9.21 -1.71 16.34
C PHE A 555 -8.92 -1.12 17.73
N ILE A 556 -9.12 0.18 17.92
CA ILE A 556 -9.04 0.82 19.25
C ILE A 556 -10.20 0.36 20.15
N ALA A 557 -11.39 0.16 19.58
CA ALA A 557 -12.56 -0.32 20.32
C ALA A 557 -12.47 -1.82 20.66
N GLU A 558 -11.71 -2.60 19.88
CA GLU A 558 -11.42 -4.01 20.14
C GLU A 558 -10.43 -4.23 21.31
N ILE A 559 -9.73 -3.18 21.76
CA ILE A 559 -8.82 -3.23 22.93
C ILE A 559 -9.62 -2.94 24.21
N PRO A 560 -9.51 -3.79 25.26
CA PRO A 560 -10.14 -3.56 26.56
C PRO A 560 -9.76 -2.21 27.17
N ALA A 561 -10.74 -1.49 27.70
CA ALA A 561 -10.55 -0.11 28.19
C ALA A 561 -9.54 -0.04 29.35
N GLU A 562 -9.48 -1.07 30.18
CA GLU A 562 -8.54 -1.20 31.29
C GLU A 562 -7.07 -1.36 30.88
N LEU A 563 -6.81 -1.63 29.60
CA LEU A 563 -5.46 -1.68 29.02
C LEU A 563 -5.07 -0.37 28.33
N THR A 564 -6.00 0.59 28.26
CA THR A 564 -5.79 1.88 27.57
C THR A 564 -5.80 3.04 28.55
N ASP A 565 -4.82 3.92 28.41
CA ASP A 565 -4.86 5.26 28.97
C ASP A 565 -5.45 6.19 27.91
N ARG A 566 -6.74 6.49 28.04
CA ARG A 566 -7.45 7.45 27.20
C ARG A 566 -7.51 8.75 27.97
N GLU A 567 -7.09 9.85 27.37
CA GLU A 567 -7.46 11.15 27.90
C GLU A 567 -8.98 11.23 27.89
N GLU A 568 -9.59 11.12 29.07
CA GLU A 568 -10.99 11.40 29.26
C GLU A 568 -11.14 12.87 28.88
N GLN A 569 -11.62 13.15 27.66
CA GLN A 569 -12.05 14.50 27.32
C GLN A 569 -12.97 14.88 28.46
N GLN A 570 -12.54 15.85 29.28
CA GLN A 570 -13.41 16.54 30.20
C GLN A 570 -14.50 17.20 29.34
N ARG A 571 -15.51 16.41 28.95
CA ARG A 571 -16.83 16.88 28.61
C ARG A 571 -17.24 17.62 29.85
N GLY A 572 -17.09 18.95 29.78
CA GLY A 572 -17.26 19.86 30.89
C GLY A 572 -18.45 19.41 31.73
N ARG A 573 -18.13 18.94 32.92
CA ARG A 573 -19.08 18.71 33.99
C ARG A 573 -19.61 20.10 34.34
N PHE A 574 -20.59 20.60 33.57
CA PHE A 574 -21.39 21.78 33.89
C PHE A 574 -22.26 21.44 35.09
N GLY A 575 -21.61 21.36 36.24
CA GLY A 575 -22.18 20.99 37.52
C GLY A 575 -21.31 21.58 38.60
N GLY A 576 -21.47 22.88 38.86
CA GLY A 576 -20.91 23.48 40.07
C GLY A 576 -20.35 24.90 39.95
N ILE A 577 -21.11 25.86 39.41
CA ILE A 577 -20.96 27.26 39.87
C ILE A 577 -22.24 27.61 40.63
N ARG A 578 -22.21 27.39 41.94
CA ARG A 578 -23.08 28.11 42.87
C ARG A 578 -22.70 29.59 42.79
N ALA A 579 -23.38 30.33 41.92
CA ALA A 579 -23.37 31.78 41.96
C ALA A 579 -24.02 32.24 43.27
N ARG A 580 -23.19 32.67 44.23
CA ARG A 580 -23.64 33.56 45.31
C ARG A 580 -23.86 34.93 44.69
N MET A 581 -25.11 35.21 44.31
CA MET A 581 -25.55 36.53 43.88
C MET A 581 -25.79 37.38 45.14
N THR A 582 -24.90 38.34 45.39
CA THR A 582 -25.20 39.47 46.27
C THR A 582 -26.06 40.46 45.51
N SER A 583 -27.24 40.71 46.07
CA SER A 583 -28.15 41.83 45.82
C SER A 583 -27.43 43.11 45.43
N TRP A 584 -27.91 43.77 44.38
CA TRP A 584 -28.34 45.17 44.44
C TRP A 584 -29.42 45.46 43.40
N ASP A 585 -30.31 46.34 43.86
CA ASP A 585 -31.67 46.61 43.46
C ASP A 585 -31.75 47.76 42.44
N SER A 586 -32.97 47.99 41.94
CA SER A 586 -33.49 49.08 41.09
C SER A 586 -33.29 48.92 39.58
N GLY A 587 -34.31 48.94 38.72
CA GLY A 587 -35.75 49.18 38.85
C GLY A 587 -36.29 49.59 37.47
N HIS A 588 -37.59 49.36 37.24
CA HIS A 588 -38.49 49.89 36.18
C HIS A 588 -38.90 48.95 35.02
N SER A 589 -40.20 48.58 35.10
CA SER A 589 -41.25 48.65 34.05
C SER A 589 -41.13 47.74 32.82
N ALA A 590 -41.98 46.69 32.70
CA ALA A 590 -43.30 46.67 32.04
C ALA A 590 -43.18 46.76 30.49
N ALA A 591 -43.79 45.95 29.64
CA ALA A 591 -44.90 44.99 29.74
C ALA A 591 -44.86 44.04 28.51
N ASP A 592 -45.75 43.03 28.55
CA ASP A 592 -46.29 42.22 27.43
C ASP A 592 -45.30 41.30 26.68
N GLY A 593 -45.51 40.00 26.50
CA GLY A 593 -46.68 39.14 26.67
C GLY A 593 -46.64 38.09 25.55
N ALA A 594 -46.41 36.81 25.87
CA ALA A 594 -46.92 35.62 25.16
C ALA A 594 -46.21 34.35 25.65
N SER A 595 -46.98 33.51 26.32
CA SER A 595 -46.69 32.13 26.69
C SER A 595 -46.70 31.21 25.47
N TRP A 596 -45.66 30.39 25.29
CA TRP A 596 -45.79 29.01 24.78
C TRP A 596 -44.75 28.11 25.47
N GLY A 597 -45.24 27.11 26.19
CA GLY A 597 -44.41 26.13 26.90
C GLY A 597 -43.71 25.17 25.96
N GLY A 598 -42.47 24.80 26.32
CA GLY A 598 -41.74 23.66 25.78
C GLY A 598 -41.28 22.78 26.93
N GLY A 599 -41.74 21.53 26.95
CA GLY A 599 -41.32 20.50 27.89
C GLY A 599 -39.84 20.08 27.68
N PRO A 600 -39.34 19.15 28.52
CA PRO A 600 -37.96 18.69 28.47
C PRO A 600 -37.61 18.00 27.13
N PRO A 601 -36.34 18.03 26.69
CA PRO A 601 -35.94 17.55 25.38
C PRO A 601 -36.07 16.02 25.26
N ASP A 602 -36.50 15.57 24.07
CA ASP A 602 -36.70 14.18 23.69
C ASP A 602 -35.39 13.36 23.58
N PRO A 603 -35.47 12.01 23.68
CA PRO A 603 -34.34 11.05 23.65
C PRO A 603 -33.73 10.87 22.22
N PRO A 604 -32.59 10.16 22.07
CA PRO A 604 -31.75 10.21 20.86
C PRO A 604 -32.45 9.75 19.57
N ILE A 605 -32.13 10.44 18.47
CA ILE A 605 -32.88 10.47 17.22
C ILE A 605 -32.62 9.19 16.39
N ALA A 606 -33.58 8.27 16.36
CA ALA A 606 -33.57 7.12 15.45
C ALA A 606 -34.25 7.45 14.11
N PHE A 607 -33.49 7.57 13.02
CA PHE A 607 -34.00 7.79 11.66
C PHE A 607 -34.63 6.52 11.06
N ARG A 608 -35.58 6.66 10.14
CA ARG A 608 -36.23 5.56 9.41
C ARG A 608 -35.89 5.59 7.91
N LEU A 609 -35.85 4.40 7.31
CA LEU A 609 -35.78 4.24 5.86
C LEU A 609 -36.94 4.97 5.16
N GLY A 610 -36.63 5.80 4.17
CA GLY A 610 -37.58 6.62 3.42
C GLY A 610 -37.93 7.96 4.07
N GLU A 611 -37.30 8.34 5.18
CA GLU A 611 -37.56 9.61 5.87
C GLU A 611 -36.90 10.80 5.14
N ASP A 612 -37.64 11.89 4.99
CA ASP A 612 -37.16 13.14 4.40
C ASP A 612 -36.33 13.92 5.41
N VAL A 613 -35.14 14.35 5.00
CA VAL A 613 -34.17 15.03 5.84
C VAL A 613 -33.54 16.22 5.13
N VAL A 614 -33.05 17.19 5.90
CA VAL A 614 -32.36 18.38 5.41
C VAL A 614 -31.00 18.49 6.07
N HIS A 615 -29.96 18.64 5.24
CA HIS A 615 -28.59 18.91 5.66
C HIS A 615 -28.18 20.34 5.22
N PRO A 616 -27.60 21.17 6.12
CA PRO A 616 -27.22 22.56 5.82
C PRO A 616 -26.34 22.72 4.58
N THR A 617 -25.44 21.76 4.32
CA THR A 617 -24.51 21.80 3.18
C THR A 617 -25.03 21.08 1.93
N PHE A 618 -25.86 20.06 2.08
CA PHE A 618 -26.21 19.14 0.98
C PHE A 618 -27.68 19.25 0.56
N GLY A 619 -28.46 20.08 1.25
CA GLY A 619 -29.86 20.32 0.95
C GLY A 619 -30.78 19.17 1.38
N GLU A 620 -31.90 19.06 0.69
CA GLU A 620 -32.94 18.05 0.97
C GLU A 620 -32.50 16.67 0.48
N GLY A 621 -32.74 15.63 1.27
CA GLY A 621 -32.41 14.25 0.93
C GLY A 621 -33.36 13.24 1.58
N VAL A 622 -33.26 11.98 1.15
CA VAL A 622 -34.09 10.88 1.64
C VAL A 622 -33.19 9.80 2.23
N VAL A 623 -33.55 9.28 3.39
CA VAL A 623 -32.83 8.16 4.01
C VAL A 623 -33.03 6.88 3.18
N THR A 624 -31.97 6.35 2.58
CA THR A 624 -31.98 5.13 1.75
C THR A 624 -31.39 3.90 2.45
N GLY A 625 -30.73 4.07 3.60
CA GLY A 625 -30.07 2.98 4.33
C GLY A 625 -29.83 3.30 5.80
N LEU A 626 -29.81 2.26 6.64
CA LEU A 626 -29.42 2.34 8.05
C LEU A 626 -28.39 1.24 8.33
N GLU A 627 -27.23 1.62 8.86
CA GLU A 627 -26.12 0.72 9.16
C GLU A 627 -25.83 0.70 10.68
N PRO A 628 -25.24 -0.39 11.22
CA PRO A 628 -24.81 -0.45 12.62
C PRO A 628 -23.84 0.68 12.97
N GLY A 629 -23.91 1.21 14.20
CA GLY A 629 -23.09 2.35 14.63
C GLY A 629 -23.71 3.73 14.40
N GLY A 630 -25.02 3.79 14.12
CA GLY A 630 -25.74 5.05 13.96
C GLY A 630 -25.55 5.73 12.59
N ILE A 631 -25.09 4.96 11.60
CA ILE A 631 -24.85 5.47 10.24
C ILE A 631 -26.15 5.45 9.44
N VAL A 632 -26.47 6.59 8.82
CA VAL A 632 -27.63 6.82 7.97
C VAL A 632 -27.13 7.11 6.57
N VAL A 633 -27.62 6.35 5.60
CA VAL A 633 -27.33 6.57 4.18
C VAL A 633 -28.42 7.48 3.63
N ILE A 634 -28.03 8.65 3.13
CA ILE A 634 -28.96 9.68 2.62
C ILE A 634 -28.62 9.96 1.16
N ARG A 635 -29.66 9.95 0.31
CA ARG A 635 -29.56 10.40 -1.07
C ARG A 635 -30.04 11.84 -1.19
N PHE A 636 -29.16 12.75 -1.58
CA PHE A 636 -29.48 14.18 -1.69
C PHE A 636 -30.07 14.53 -3.06
N SER A 637 -31.08 15.40 -3.05
CA SER A 637 -31.85 15.78 -4.24
C SER A 637 -31.09 16.71 -5.19
N GLN A 638 -30.17 17.53 -4.67
CA GLN A 638 -29.46 18.55 -5.44
C GLN A 638 -28.40 17.95 -6.37
N ASP A 639 -27.62 16.98 -5.90
CA ASP A 639 -26.51 16.39 -6.66
C ASP A 639 -26.72 14.89 -6.97
N ARG A 640 -27.83 14.30 -6.53
CA ARG A 640 -28.13 12.86 -6.60
C ARG A 640 -27.04 11.98 -5.96
N SER A 641 -26.17 12.55 -5.13
CA SER A 641 -25.15 11.82 -4.40
C SER A 641 -25.78 11.01 -3.26
N GLU A 642 -25.21 9.86 -2.99
CA GLU A 642 -25.54 9.05 -1.83
C GLU A 642 -24.40 9.15 -0.83
N ARG A 643 -24.71 9.53 0.41
CA ARG A 643 -23.72 9.78 1.45
C ARG A 643 -24.06 9.03 2.72
N LYS A 644 -23.05 8.46 3.35
CA LYS A 644 -23.15 7.82 4.67
C LYS A 644 -22.77 8.85 5.73
N LEU A 645 -23.68 9.13 6.65
CA LEU A 645 -23.52 10.12 7.70
C LEU A 645 -23.84 9.50 9.06
N VAL A 646 -23.13 9.87 10.12
CA VAL A 646 -23.48 9.42 11.48
C VAL A 646 -24.59 10.32 12.02
N ALA A 647 -25.74 9.73 12.35
CA ALA A 647 -26.95 10.41 12.83
C ALA A 647 -26.68 11.42 13.95
N ASP A 648 -25.80 11.05 14.89
CA ASP A 648 -25.53 11.82 16.11
C ASP A 648 -24.49 12.95 15.92
N LEU A 649 -23.78 12.96 14.78
CA LEU A 649 -22.69 13.91 14.51
C LEU A 649 -22.96 14.81 13.30
N ALA A 650 -23.76 14.35 12.35
CA ALA A 650 -24.15 15.13 11.19
C ALA A 650 -25.32 16.07 11.54
N PRO A 651 -25.29 17.35 11.15
CA PRO A 651 -26.37 18.30 11.40
C PRO A 651 -27.57 18.01 10.50
N ILE A 652 -28.26 16.90 10.72
CA ILE A 652 -29.40 16.43 9.93
C ILE A 652 -30.69 16.78 10.67
N THR A 653 -31.59 17.49 10.00
CA THR A 653 -32.92 17.83 10.54
C THR A 653 -34.01 17.11 9.76
N ARG A 654 -35.05 16.62 10.45
CA ARG A 654 -36.20 15.98 9.80
C ARG A 654 -37.09 17.05 9.18
N ARG A 655 -37.72 16.70 8.06
CA ARG A 655 -38.75 17.54 7.43
C ARG A 655 -40.15 17.14 7.85
#